data_AF-A0A496X4C6-F1
#
_entry.id   AF-A0A496X4C6-F1
#
_cell.length_a   1.000
_cell.length_b   1.000
_cell.length_c   1.000
_cell.angle_alpha   90.00
_cell.angle_beta   90.00
_cell.angle_gamma   90.00
#
_symmetry.space_group_name_H-M   'P 1'
#
loop_
_entity.id
_entity.type
_entity.pdbx_description
1 polymer ?
#
loop_
_entity_poly.entity_id
_entity_poly.type
_entity_poly.pdbx_seq_one_letter_code
_entity_poly.pdbx_strand_id
1 'polypeptide(L)'
;MSKDEFDSLAAVLKSSQIKTSTGQHWLSGTDQLFVLYAPEWWRRCFEGGSWRWQDVLTSIEWPQLTPPQRQKIVSVGFRYWQRPLSRMESGNTAFLMSIVTEGGFPVKLIGRKDGRLSTYLRAILNDYTRYGAAGMDAVRIAESHEQRLPSAFRKLAVHELAAGTVEVISDLASQLESTTNPFEELSRKIPNWMDRLPLSFESDNARVLVNGLLQKAKASREAGYDQLGLSRYFTADENGLLRHAARVELPGSIPAEVIADQTGVALDSLPRRLELAVVTEDRLTNIASMRKEGDDYHVYIYGAERLRLNVSAVSDVECIVVQGDRGRLGGLPIVGGEGLDPELPVVSYKDEDQDEWVVLSQGSLASRLNTLYITLPPGAEIIDGADYEFLDGMACHDFQEGARWMSLHGRLDLSTEGQARFRIRAGTNTDDIAKYGLRGDRQYIYESSSNPVYLGMPRIYSLQEQKLVFVSPEDVVWTTVRGGPGWRSLNDASPLGDIKLRVLADGFCVYSGRCTVLPRDLSVRIQPGGGSTHGKVVLSGLQGAELLAPCGPVIETTVTVSPAGEVEISCASNQPYAGRISAELVWGAGQRCGLPIPFPGQGAHFCRSDGSQFEGSHVALDEMHRIYAVCVSQGRSSSPRIFCQLIASDVSGRLSGSVLGFEPDLPMKSEGYFELPLADVYSRVKALFGYSADLDAAVRIEIIDNAEPLTRLQVVQFVSELAFDPSSCEIRHMTTEQKPHHERVDVRLISFGGGDLP
;
A
#
# COMPACT_ATOMS: atom_id res chain seq x y z
N MET A 1 -44.46 0.33 -0.17
CA MET A 1 -45.64 -0.56 -0.09
C MET A 1 -45.75 -1.01 1.34
N SER A 2 -46.91 -0.82 1.98
CA SER A 2 -47.17 -1.34 3.34
C SER A 2 -47.37 -2.86 3.31
N LYS A 3 -47.35 -3.50 4.48
CA LYS A 3 -47.66 -4.94 4.58
C LYS A 3 -49.05 -5.27 4.04
N ASP A 4 -50.06 -4.45 4.34
CA ASP A 4 -51.43 -4.68 3.90
C ASP A 4 -51.58 -4.54 2.38
N GLU A 5 -50.88 -3.58 1.77
CA GLU A 5 -50.82 -3.43 0.32
C GLU A 5 -50.12 -4.62 -0.34
N PHE A 6 -49.04 -5.13 0.27
CA PHE A 6 -48.32 -6.30 -0.20
C PHE A 6 -49.18 -7.57 -0.18
N ASP A 7 -49.87 -7.82 0.92
CA ASP A 7 -50.75 -8.98 1.07
C ASP A 7 -51.97 -8.88 0.12
N SER A 8 -52.51 -7.67 -0.06
CA SER A 8 -53.58 -7.39 -1.02
C SER A 8 -53.13 -7.64 -2.47
N LEU A 9 -51.92 -7.20 -2.83
CA LEU A 9 -51.35 -7.42 -4.15
C LEU A 9 -51.12 -8.91 -4.43
N ALA A 10 -50.66 -9.66 -3.43
CA ALA A 10 -50.51 -11.12 -3.52
C ALA A 10 -51.86 -11.80 -3.83
N ALA A 11 -52.93 -11.39 -3.14
CA ALA A 11 -54.28 -11.92 -3.34
C ALA A 11 -54.82 -11.61 -4.75
N VAL A 12 -54.62 -10.38 -5.23
CA VAL A 12 -54.99 -9.98 -6.59
C VAL A 12 -54.25 -10.85 -7.62
N LEU A 13 -52.93 -11.04 -7.46
CA LEU A 13 -52.15 -11.87 -8.38
C LEU A 13 -52.63 -13.32 -8.40
N LYS A 14 -52.91 -13.93 -7.24
CA LYS A 14 -53.49 -15.28 -7.15
C LYS A 14 -54.80 -15.40 -7.93
N SER A 15 -55.69 -14.41 -7.81
CA SER A 15 -56.99 -14.39 -8.50
C SER A 15 -56.91 -14.02 -9.99
N SER A 16 -55.79 -13.47 -10.45
CA SER A 16 -55.65 -12.95 -11.82
C SER A 16 -55.40 -14.03 -12.88
N GLN A 17 -55.15 -15.27 -12.46
CA GLN A 17 -54.97 -16.41 -13.35
C GLN A 17 -56.32 -17.01 -13.75
N ILE A 18 -56.59 -17.03 -15.06
CA ILE A 18 -57.81 -17.59 -15.64
C ILE A 18 -57.44 -18.86 -16.41
N LYS A 19 -58.05 -19.99 -16.03
CA LYS A 19 -57.95 -21.24 -16.79
C LYS A 19 -59.09 -21.29 -17.81
N THR A 20 -58.73 -21.42 -19.08
CA THR A 20 -59.69 -21.61 -20.19
C THR A 20 -59.39 -22.91 -20.93
N SER A 21 -60.32 -23.35 -21.79
CA SER A 21 -60.13 -24.52 -22.66
C SER A 21 -58.98 -24.36 -23.67
N THR A 22 -58.54 -23.13 -23.94
CA THR A 22 -57.46 -22.79 -24.88
C THR A 22 -56.11 -22.54 -24.20
N GLY A 23 -56.04 -22.63 -22.86
CA GLY A 23 -54.82 -22.43 -22.08
C GLY A 23 -55.02 -21.58 -20.83
N GLN A 24 -53.90 -21.28 -20.16
CA GLN A 24 -53.84 -20.35 -19.03
C GLN A 24 -53.63 -18.92 -19.53
N HIS A 25 -54.50 -18.01 -19.10
CA HIS A 25 -54.42 -16.58 -19.38
C HIS A 25 -54.34 -15.79 -18.08
N TRP A 26 -53.86 -14.55 -18.18
CA TRP A 26 -53.82 -13.63 -17.05
C TRP A 26 -54.60 -12.37 -17.42
N LEU A 27 -55.22 -11.75 -16.41
CA LEU A 27 -55.91 -10.47 -16.58
C LEU A 27 -54.96 -9.39 -17.11
N SER A 28 -55.52 -8.39 -17.78
CA SER A 28 -54.73 -7.22 -18.21
C SER A 28 -54.14 -6.50 -17.00
N GLY A 29 -52.88 -6.06 -17.10
CA GLY A 29 -52.16 -5.40 -16.01
C GLY A 29 -51.47 -6.35 -15.03
N THR A 30 -51.68 -7.67 -15.13
CA THR A 30 -51.02 -8.65 -14.27
C THR A 30 -49.49 -8.58 -14.34
N ASP A 31 -48.91 -8.29 -15.50
CA ASP A 31 -47.47 -8.10 -15.67
C ASP A 31 -46.94 -6.89 -14.89
N GLN A 32 -47.69 -5.79 -14.88
CA GLN A 32 -47.35 -4.56 -14.16
C GLN A 32 -47.37 -4.79 -12.65
N LEU A 33 -48.36 -5.55 -12.17
CA LEU A 33 -48.52 -5.91 -10.76
C LEU A 33 -47.47 -6.93 -10.32
N PHE A 34 -47.15 -7.92 -11.16
CA PHE A 34 -46.16 -8.94 -10.84
C PHE A 34 -44.77 -8.32 -10.62
N VAL A 35 -44.37 -7.35 -11.44
CA VAL A 35 -43.06 -6.71 -11.31
C VAL A 35 -42.98 -5.68 -10.18
N LEU A 36 -44.10 -5.36 -9.52
CA LEU A 36 -44.11 -4.68 -8.22
C LEU A 36 -44.05 -5.68 -7.07
N TYR A 37 -44.80 -6.77 -7.17
CA TYR A 37 -44.88 -7.80 -6.15
C TYR A 37 -43.56 -8.56 -5.98
N ALA A 38 -42.96 -9.02 -7.08
CA ALA A 38 -41.81 -9.91 -7.01
C ALA A 38 -40.57 -9.25 -6.36
N PRO A 39 -40.21 -7.98 -6.67
CA PRO A 39 -39.17 -7.26 -5.94
C PRO A 39 -39.50 -7.05 -4.46
N GLU A 40 -40.75 -6.76 -4.11
CA GLU A 40 -41.16 -6.55 -2.72
C GLU A 40 -41.17 -7.87 -1.92
N TRP A 41 -41.59 -8.97 -2.56
CA TRP A 41 -41.47 -10.31 -1.99
C TRP A 41 -40.00 -10.64 -1.73
N TRP A 42 -39.10 -10.31 -2.66
CA TRP A 42 -37.66 -10.50 -2.48
C TRP A 42 -37.16 -9.75 -1.24
N ARG A 43 -37.51 -8.47 -1.12
CA ARG A 43 -37.13 -7.61 0.01
C ARG A 43 -37.63 -8.14 1.35
N ARG A 44 -38.88 -8.60 1.42
CA ARG A 44 -39.56 -8.98 2.68
C ARG A 44 -39.34 -10.43 3.09
N CYS A 45 -39.41 -11.34 2.11
CA CYS A 45 -39.61 -12.75 2.38
C CYS A 45 -38.35 -13.58 2.20
N PHE A 46 -37.37 -13.14 1.42
CA PHE A 46 -36.19 -13.95 1.07
C PHE A 46 -35.29 -14.23 2.27
N GLU A 47 -34.94 -15.51 2.46
CA GLU A 47 -34.18 -16.03 3.61
C GLU A 47 -32.78 -16.53 3.24
N GLY A 48 -32.20 -16.09 2.13
CA GLY A 48 -30.87 -16.54 1.71
C GLY A 48 -30.88 -17.82 0.87
N GLY A 49 -29.70 -18.19 0.37
CA GLY A 49 -29.51 -19.30 -0.56
C GLY A 49 -29.46 -18.87 -2.02
N SER A 50 -29.55 -19.85 -2.93
CA SER A 50 -29.54 -19.60 -4.38
C SER A 50 -30.82 -18.89 -4.83
N TRP A 51 -30.71 -17.95 -5.76
CA TRP A 51 -31.86 -17.22 -6.29
C TRP A 51 -32.71 -18.13 -7.17
N ARG A 52 -34.00 -18.31 -6.84
CA ARG A 52 -34.91 -19.19 -7.57
C ARG A 52 -36.23 -18.49 -7.86
N TRP A 53 -36.69 -18.63 -9.11
CA TRP A 53 -38.05 -18.22 -9.50
C TRP A 53 -39.14 -18.91 -8.68
N GLN A 54 -38.89 -20.17 -8.30
CA GLN A 54 -39.87 -21.01 -7.64
C GLN A 54 -40.39 -20.40 -6.34
N ASP A 55 -39.53 -19.69 -5.60
CA ASP A 55 -39.88 -19.18 -4.28
C ASP A 55 -40.92 -18.04 -4.39
N VAL A 56 -40.68 -17.09 -5.31
CA VAL A 56 -41.63 -16.02 -5.64
C VAL A 56 -42.91 -16.61 -6.24
N LEU A 57 -42.79 -17.50 -7.22
CA LEU A 57 -43.94 -18.04 -7.95
C LEU A 57 -44.86 -18.89 -7.08
N THR A 58 -44.30 -19.68 -6.16
CA THR A 58 -45.09 -20.49 -5.23
C THR A 58 -45.88 -19.61 -4.26
N SER A 59 -45.34 -18.45 -3.86
CA SER A 59 -46.04 -17.52 -2.95
C SER A 59 -47.36 -16.97 -3.51
N ILE A 60 -47.48 -16.91 -4.84
CA ILE A 60 -48.69 -16.48 -5.57
C ILE A 60 -49.35 -17.62 -6.34
N GLU A 61 -49.04 -18.88 -5.99
CA GLU A 61 -49.66 -20.08 -6.56
C GLU A 61 -49.47 -20.24 -8.08
N TRP A 62 -48.33 -19.76 -8.61
CA TRP A 62 -47.93 -19.88 -10.02
C TRP A 62 -46.71 -20.78 -10.27
N PRO A 63 -46.52 -21.92 -9.58
CA PRO A 63 -45.31 -22.75 -9.74
C PRO A 63 -45.08 -23.23 -11.19
N GLN A 64 -46.13 -23.31 -12.00
CA GLN A 64 -46.13 -23.82 -13.38
C GLN A 64 -45.66 -22.83 -14.45
N LEU A 65 -45.34 -21.58 -14.09
CA LEU A 65 -45.04 -20.54 -15.08
C LEU A 65 -43.76 -20.89 -15.85
N THR A 66 -43.83 -20.99 -17.18
CA THR A 66 -42.70 -21.43 -18.03
C THR A 66 -41.66 -20.31 -18.22
N PRO A 67 -40.39 -20.61 -18.57
CA PRO A 67 -39.38 -19.58 -18.80
C PRO A 67 -39.80 -18.50 -19.82
N PRO A 68 -40.38 -18.81 -21.02
CA PRO A 68 -40.82 -17.77 -21.95
C PRO A 68 -41.93 -16.88 -21.39
N GLN A 69 -42.85 -17.44 -20.59
CA GLN A 69 -43.90 -16.66 -19.93
C GLN A 69 -43.30 -15.73 -18.86
N ARG A 70 -42.31 -16.19 -18.08
CA ARG A 70 -41.58 -15.36 -17.10
C ARG A 70 -40.90 -14.18 -17.80
N GLN A 71 -40.19 -14.45 -18.89
CA GLN A 71 -39.51 -13.42 -19.68
C GLN A 71 -40.51 -12.39 -20.21
N LYS A 72 -41.66 -12.82 -20.75
CA LYS A 72 -42.70 -11.93 -21.25
C LYS A 72 -43.28 -11.05 -20.14
N ILE A 73 -43.70 -11.64 -19.02
CA ILE A 73 -44.29 -10.91 -17.88
C ILE A 73 -43.32 -9.84 -17.38
N VAL A 74 -42.05 -10.20 -17.15
CA VAL A 74 -41.06 -9.24 -16.66
C VAL A 74 -40.75 -8.16 -17.70
N SER A 75 -40.56 -8.53 -18.97
CA SER A 75 -40.25 -7.56 -20.03
C SER A 75 -41.36 -6.52 -20.22
N VAL A 76 -42.63 -6.96 -20.20
CA VAL A 76 -43.76 -6.05 -20.38
C VAL A 76 -43.95 -5.17 -19.14
N GLY A 77 -43.90 -5.76 -17.95
CA GLY A 77 -44.05 -5.02 -16.71
C GLY A 77 -42.95 -3.98 -16.48
N PHE A 78 -41.67 -4.34 -16.63
CA PHE A 78 -40.55 -3.40 -16.46
C PHE A 78 -40.63 -2.24 -17.45
N ARG A 79 -40.97 -2.52 -18.72
CA ARG A 79 -41.16 -1.49 -19.74
C ARG A 79 -42.32 -0.54 -19.40
N TYR A 80 -43.42 -1.04 -18.83
CA TYR A 80 -44.53 -0.21 -18.38
C TYR A 80 -44.07 0.79 -17.31
N TRP A 81 -43.31 0.33 -16.32
CA TRP A 81 -42.74 1.17 -15.26
C TRP A 81 -41.47 1.94 -15.68
N GLN A 82 -41.09 1.87 -16.95
CA GLN A 82 -39.87 2.49 -17.50
C GLN A 82 -38.60 2.09 -16.74
N ARG A 83 -38.54 0.86 -16.25
CA ARG A 83 -37.38 0.31 -15.53
C ARG A 83 -36.48 -0.48 -16.49
N PRO A 84 -35.15 -0.29 -16.42
CA PRO A 84 -34.23 -1.05 -17.24
C PRO A 84 -34.15 -2.51 -16.78
N LEU A 85 -33.80 -3.41 -17.71
CA LEU A 85 -33.50 -4.80 -17.39
C LEU A 85 -32.00 -5.00 -17.29
N SER A 86 -31.57 -5.65 -16.21
CA SER A 86 -30.19 -6.09 -15.99
C SER A 86 -29.75 -7.06 -17.08
N ARG A 87 -28.45 -7.04 -17.40
CA ARG A 87 -27.84 -7.98 -18.35
C ARG A 87 -26.79 -8.84 -17.67
N MET A 88 -26.62 -10.05 -18.17
CA MET A 88 -25.49 -10.91 -17.84
C MET A 88 -24.26 -10.45 -18.62
N GLU A 89 -23.07 -10.90 -18.20
CA GLU A 89 -21.82 -10.66 -18.94
C GLU A 89 -21.87 -11.17 -20.38
N SER A 90 -22.62 -12.25 -20.63
CA SER A 90 -22.88 -12.78 -21.99
C SER A 90 -23.76 -11.88 -22.86
N GLY A 91 -24.24 -10.74 -22.36
CA GLY A 91 -25.13 -9.80 -23.05
C GLY A 91 -26.62 -10.17 -22.98
N ASN A 92 -26.94 -11.37 -22.50
CA ASN A 92 -28.31 -11.86 -22.32
C ASN A 92 -29.05 -11.15 -21.18
N THR A 93 -30.36 -10.94 -21.32
CA THR A 93 -31.19 -10.31 -20.27
C THR A 93 -31.34 -11.19 -19.04
N ALA A 94 -31.05 -10.63 -17.86
CA ALA A 94 -31.07 -11.32 -16.57
C ALA A 94 -32.36 -11.03 -15.78
N PHE A 95 -33.50 -11.54 -16.24
CA PHE A 95 -34.84 -11.21 -15.69
C PHE A 95 -34.98 -11.39 -14.17
N LEU A 96 -34.46 -12.49 -13.60
CA LEU A 96 -34.54 -12.71 -12.15
C LEU A 96 -33.64 -11.73 -11.39
N MET A 97 -32.47 -11.40 -11.95
CA MET A 97 -31.56 -10.42 -11.38
C MET A 97 -32.18 -9.02 -11.36
N SER A 98 -32.94 -8.67 -12.41
CA SER A 98 -33.68 -7.39 -12.45
C SER A 98 -34.71 -7.30 -11.33
N ILE A 99 -35.47 -8.36 -11.06
CA ILE A 99 -36.40 -8.40 -9.92
C ILE A 99 -35.66 -8.26 -8.59
N VAL A 100 -34.57 -9.02 -8.42
CA VAL A 100 -33.78 -9.03 -7.19
C VAL A 100 -33.18 -7.64 -6.89
N THR A 101 -32.65 -6.97 -7.90
CA THR A 101 -31.97 -5.67 -7.77
C THR A 101 -32.95 -4.53 -7.57
N GLU A 102 -34.11 -4.55 -8.23
CA GLU A 102 -35.24 -3.63 -7.91
C GLU A 102 -35.77 -3.86 -6.49
N GLY A 103 -35.63 -5.08 -5.97
CA GLY A 103 -36.05 -5.44 -4.63
C GLY A 103 -35.15 -4.85 -3.54
N GLY A 104 -33.92 -4.43 -3.86
CA GLY A 104 -32.96 -3.98 -2.87
C GLY A 104 -32.48 -5.11 -1.95
N PHE A 105 -31.97 -4.77 -0.76
CA PHE A 105 -31.45 -5.76 0.16
C PHE A 105 -32.57 -6.46 0.97
N PRO A 106 -32.57 -7.80 1.03
CA PRO A 106 -33.54 -8.55 1.85
C PRO A 106 -33.43 -8.23 3.34
N VAL A 107 -34.54 -7.79 3.94
CA VAL A 107 -34.60 -7.37 5.35
C VAL A 107 -34.19 -8.50 6.28
N LYS A 108 -34.60 -9.74 5.98
CA LYS A 108 -34.26 -10.92 6.80
C LYS A 108 -32.78 -11.28 6.78
N LEU A 109 -32.00 -10.81 5.81
CA LEU A 109 -30.54 -11.02 5.76
C LEU A 109 -29.77 -9.97 6.55
N ILE A 110 -30.31 -8.76 6.68
CA ILE A 110 -29.71 -7.68 7.47
C ILE A 110 -29.76 -8.00 8.96
N GLY A 111 -30.85 -8.64 9.42
CA GLY A 111 -31.09 -8.95 10.82
C GLY A 111 -30.46 -10.24 11.34
N ARG A 112 -29.68 -10.98 10.54
CA ARG A 112 -29.11 -12.24 11.00
C ARG A 112 -27.86 -12.03 11.85
N LYS A 113 -27.66 -12.91 12.84
CA LYS A 113 -26.48 -12.94 13.69
C LYS A 113 -25.17 -13.18 12.92
N ASP A 114 -25.23 -13.84 11.75
CA ASP A 114 -24.09 -14.09 10.87
C ASP A 114 -23.81 -12.96 9.86
N GLY A 115 -24.58 -11.86 9.91
CA GLY A 115 -24.38 -10.51 9.37
C GLY A 115 -23.54 -10.23 8.11
N ARG A 116 -23.27 -11.20 7.23
CA ARG A 116 -22.30 -11.07 6.12
C ARG A 116 -22.54 -9.86 5.23
N LEU A 117 -23.82 -9.55 4.97
CA LEU A 117 -24.20 -8.38 4.17
C LEU A 117 -23.91 -7.07 4.92
N SER A 118 -24.17 -7.02 6.23
CA SER A 118 -23.85 -5.85 7.05
C SER A 118 -22.34 -5.62 7.14
N THR A 119 -21.55 -6.67 7.35
CA THR A 119 -20.08 -6.62 7.34
C THR A 119 -19.56 -6.18 5.97
N TYR A 120 -20.15 -6.69 4.89
CA TYR A 120 -19.83 -6.27 3.53
C TYR A 120 -20.09 -4.77 3.30
N LEU A 121 -21.28 -4.26 3.65
CA LEU A 121 -21.61 -2.83 3.52
C LEU A 121 -20.71 -1.94 4.39
N ARG A 122 -20.41 -2.36 5.63
CA ARG A 122 -19.51 -1.63 6.54
C ARG A 122 -18.09 -1.55 5.99
N ALA A 123 -17.60 -2.61 5.36
CA ALA A 123 -16.27 -2.62 4.78
C ALA A 123 -16.16 -1.77 3.52
N ILE A 124 -17.17 -1.81 2.64
CA ILE A 124 -17.24 -0.92 1.47
C ILE A 124 -17.28 0.53 1.93
N LEU A 125 -18.15 0.84 2.90
CA LEU A 125 -18.25 2.19 3.44
C LEU A 125 -16.92 2.68 4.01
N ASN A 126 -16.21 1.83 4.75
CA ASN A 126 -14.90 2.17 5.31
C ASN A 126 -13.87 2.52 4.22
N ASP A 127 -13.80 1.76 3.14
CA ASP A 127 -12.86 2.05 2.06
C ASP A 127 -13.34 3.23 1.19
N TYR A 128 -14.65 3.41 1.03
CA TYR A 128 -15.21 4.55 0.30
C TYR A 128 -15.04 5.88 1.05
N THR A 129 -15.20 5.89 2.37
CA THR A 129 -14.95 7.11 3.17
C THR A 129 -13.47 7.48 3.20
N ARG A 130 -12.57 6.49 3.09
CA ARG A 130 -11.12 6.68 2.94
C ARG A 130 -10.73 7.22 1.57
N TYR A 131 -11.24 6.61 0.49
CA TYR A 131 -10.67 6.75 -0.86
C TYR A 131 -11.61 7.38 -1.89
N GLY A 132 -12.91 7.53 -1.58
CA GLY A 132 -13.89 8.10 -2.50
C GLY A 132 -13.55 9.53 -2.92
N ALA A 133 -13.02 10.34 -1.98
CA ALA A 133 -12.53 11.69 -2.29
C ALA A 133 -11.33 11.71 -3.26
N ALA A 134 -10.51 10.65 -3.25
CA ALA A 134 -9.40 10.44 -4.17
C ALA A 134 -9.82 9.72 -5.47
N GLY A 135 -11.11 9.80 -5.82
CA GLY A 135 -11.67 9.36 -7.09
C GLY A 135 -11.88 7.84 -7.23
N MET A 136 -11.85 7.08 -6.13
CA MET A 136 -12.06 5.65 -6.19
C MET A 136 -13.54 5.30 -6.44
N ASP A 137 -13.78 4.47 -7.45
CA ASP A 137 -15.11 4.02 -7.83
C ASP A 137 -15.71 3.06 -6.78
N ALA A 138 -16.92 3.37 -6.31
CA ALA A 138 -17.59 2.61 -5.25
C ALA A 138 -17.95 1.17 -5.68
N VAL A 139 -18.20 0.92 -6.97
CA VAL A 139 -18.49 -0.42 -7.49
C VAL A 139 -17.23 -1.28 -7.46
N ARG A 140 -16.07 -0.73 -7.85
CA ARG A 140 -14.79 -1.44 -7.73
C ARG A 140 -14.41 -1.75 -6.29
N ILE A 141 -14.71 -0.84 -5.34
CA ILE A 141 -14.56 -1.13 -3.91
C ILE A 141 -15.47 -2.30 -3.51
N ALA A 142 -16.73 -2.27 -3.94
CA ALA A 142 -17.69 -3.34 -3.67
C ALA A 142 -17.24 -4.70 -4.23
N GLU A 143 -16.68 -4.73 -5.44
CA GLU A 143 -16.08 -5.92 -6.07
C GLU A 143 -14.92 -6.47 -5.23
N SER A 144 -14.01 -5.61 -4.75
CA SER A 144 -12.85 -6.04 -3.96
C SER A 144 -13.21 -6.79 -2.67
N HIS A 145 -14.43 -6.61 -2.17
CA HIS A 145 -14.93 -7.20 -0.94
C HIS A 145 -15.90 -8.37 -1.17
N GLU A 146 -16.07 -8.84 -2.41
CA GLU A 146 -17.07 -9.85 -2.79
C GLU A 146 -16.92 -11.18 -2.02
N GLN A 147 -15.72 -11.51 -1.55
CA GLN A 147 -15.45 -12.75 -0.82
C GLN A 147 -16.22 -12.83 0.50
N ARG A 148 -16.58 -11.68 1.09
CA ARG A 148 -17.45 -11.61 2.28
C ARG A 148 -18.86 -12.10 1.98
N LEU A 149 -19.32 -11.96 0.75
CA LEU A 149 -20.63 -12.42 0.30
C LEU A 149 -20.61 -13.92 -0.06
N PRO A 150 -21.73 -14.64 0.14
CA PRO A 150 -21.93 -15.95 -0.46
C PRO A 150 -21.86 -15.88 -1.99
N SER A 151 -21.40 -16.95 -2.64
CA SER A 151 -21.24 -17.02 -4.11
C SER A 151 -22.49 -16.62 -4.90
N ALA A 152 -23.69 -16.90 -4.37
CA ALA A 152 -24.96 -16.50 -5.00
C ALA A 152 -25.16 -14.98 -5.16
N PHE A 153 -24.43 -14.18 -4.38
CA PHE A 153 -24.50 -12.71 -4.32
C PHE A 153 -23.28 -12.01 -4.94
N ARG A 154 -22.24 -12.73 -5.35
CA ARG A 154 -21.03 -12.18 -6.00
C ARG A 154 -21.32 -11.89 -7.48
N LYS A 155 -22.01 -10.78 -7.72
CA LYS A 155 -22.54 -10.39 -9.04
C LYS A 155 -22.45 -8.87 -9.14
N LEU A 156 -22.08 -8.37 -10.32
CA LEU A 156 -21.97 -6.93 -10.60
C LEU A 156 -23.17 -6.13 -10.09
N ALA A 157 -24.39 -6.57 -10.36
CA ALA A 157 -25.59 -5.82 -9.96
C ALA A 157 -25.79 -5.72 -8.42
N VAL A 158 -25.24 -6.66 -7.65
CA VAL A 158 -25.21 -6.57 -6.18
C VAL A 158 -24.13 -5.58 -5.74
N HIS A 159 -22.99 -5.55 -6.43
CA HIS A 159 -21.92 -4.60 -6.17
C HIS A 159 -22.38 -3.16 -6.47
N GLU A 160 -23.07 -2.94 -7.59
CA GLU A 160 -23.71 -1.66 -7.95
C GLU A 160 -24.72 -1.20 -6.90
N LEU A 161 -25.57 -2.11 -6.41
CA LEU A 161 -26.55 -1.81 -5.38
C LEU A 161 -25.87 -1.41 -4.05
N ALA A 162 -24.82 -2.12 -3.66
CA ALA A 162 -24.04 -1.83 -2.46
C ALA A 162 -23.31 -0.49 -2.57
N ALA A 163 -22.67 -0.25 -3.71
CA ALA A 163 -21.99 1.00 -4.03
C ALA A 163 -22.94 2.19 -3.92
N GLY A 164 -24.08 2.16 -4.63
CA GLY A 164 -25.08 3.24 -4.58
C GLY A 164 -25.64 3.45 -3.17
N THR A 165 -25.79 2.39 -2.38
CA THR A 165 -26.20 2.50 -0.96
C THR A 165 -25.15 3.25 -0.14
N VAL A 166 -23.87 2.90 -0.29
CA VAL A 166 -22.76 3.52 0.44
C VAL A 166 -22.57 4.98 0.04
N GLU A 167 -22.73 5.31 -1.24
CA GLU A 167 -22.69 6.69 -1.74
C GLU A 167 -23.81 7.54 -1.12
N VAL A 168 -25.05 7.02 -1.10
CA VAL A 168 -26.19 7.71 -0.45
C VAL A 168 -25.93 7.89 1.05
N ILE A 169 -25.39 6.88 1.74
CA ILE A 169 -25.02 7.00 3.16
C ILE A 169 -23.94 8.07 3.36
N SER A 170 -22.90 8.11 2.53
CA SER A 170 -21.82 9.10 2.64
C SER A 170 -22.33 10.53 2.39
N ASP A 171 -23.21 10.71 1.40
CA ASP A 171 -23.87 11.99 1.13
C ASP A 171 -24.75 12.43 2.31
N LEU A 172 -25.60 11.55 2.83
CA LEU A 172 -26.42 11.85 3.99
C LEU A 172 -25.58 12.18 5.23
N ALA A 173 -24.47 11.45 5.45
CA ALA A 173 -23.57 11.70 6.56
C ALA A 173 -22.90 13.07 6.48
N SER A 174 -22.69 13.61 5.27
CA SER A 174 -22.15 14.97 5.09
C SER A 174 -23.09 16.08 5.59
N GLN A 175 -24.39 15.78 5.71
CA GLN A 175 -25.43 16.72 6.12
C GLN A 175 -25.73 16.68 7.63
N LEU A 176 -25.11 15.73 8.35
CA LEU A 176 -25.19 15.61 9.79
C LEU A 176 -24.30 16.64 10.48
N GLU A 177 -24.78 17.19 11.60
CA GLU A 177 -23.97 18.04 12.49
C GLU A 177 -23.16 17.21 13.48
N SER A 178 -23.68 16.07 13.95
CA SER A 178 -23.03 15.22 14.94
C SER A 178 -23.15 13.73 14.62
N THR A 179 -22.35 12.91 15.30
CA THR A 179 -22.44 11.44 15.27
C THR A 179 -23.54 10.89 16.19
N THR A 180 -24.24 11.74 16.96
CA THR A 180 -25.24 11.30 17.94
C THR A 180 -26.62 11.23 17.27
N ASN A 181 -27.28 10.07 17.36
CA ASN A 181 -28.63 9.81 16.81
C ASN A 181 -28.85 10.32 15.37
N PRO A 182 -27.99 9.97 14.40
CA PRO A 182 -28.06 10.54 13.06
C PRO A 182 -29.38 10.24 12.33
N PHE A 183 -30.00 9.09 12.60
CA PHE A 183 -31.30 8.74 12.03
C PHE A 183 -32.41 9.77 12.38
N GLU A 184 -32.46 10.22 13.64
CA GLU A 184 -33.44 11.20 14.11
C GLU A 184 -33.15 12.61 13.58
N GLU A 185 -31.86 12.95 13.44
CA GLU A 185 -31.44 14.21 12.84
C GLU A 185 -31.86 14.31 11.37
N LEU A 186 -31.56 13.29 10.55
CA LEU A 186 -31.96 13.25 9.15
C LEU A 186 -33.48 13.29 8.99
N SER A 187 -34.22 12.57 9.83
CA SER A 187 -35.68 12.55 9.77
C SER A 187 -36.32 13.91 10.07
N ARG A 188 -35.62 14.79 10.80
CA ARG A 188 -36.03 16.18 11.01
C ARG A 188 -35.61 17.11 9.88
N LYS A 189 -34.42 16.92 9.32
CA LYS A 189 -33.80 17.83 8.33
C LYS A 189 -34.24 17.56 6.89
N ILE A 190 -34.35 16.29 6.51
CA ILE A 190 -34.51 15.87 5.12
C ILE A 190 -35.78 15.02 5.01
N PRO A 191 -36.90 15.57 4.52
CA PRO A 191 -38.10 14.78 4.25
C PRO A 191 -37.79 13.62 3.28
N ASN A 192 -38.39 12.46 3.52
CA ASN A 192 -38.31 11.28 2.63
C ASN A 192 -36.88 10.78 2.33
N TRP A 193 -35.89 11.10 3.18
CA TRP A 193 -34.51 10.62 2.98
C TRP A 193 -34.40 9.10 2.93
N MET A 194 -35.28 8.39 3.65
CA MET A 194 -35.36 6.93 3.68
C MET A 194 -35.63 6.33 2.29
N ASP A 195 -36.37 7.03 1.43
CA ASP A 195 -36.73 6.57 0.08
C ASP A 195 -35.51 6.53 -0.86
N ARG A 196 -34.40 7.17 -0.47
CA ARG A 196 -33.13 7.15 -1.22
C ARG A 196 -32.34 5.85 -1.03
N LEU A 197 -32.67 5.05 -0.01
CA LEU A 197 -31.95 3.82 0.32
C LEU A 197 -32.74 2.58 -0.16
N PRO A 198 -32.07 1.56 -0.72
CA PRO A 198 -32.73 0.33 -1.18
C PRO A 198 -33.03 -0.63 -0.02
N LEU A 199 -33.55 -0.10 1.09
CA LEU A 199 -33.81 -0.79 2.35
C LEU A 199 -35.24 -0.54 2.80
N SER A 200 -35.89 -1.55 3.39
CA SER A 200 -37.15 -1.36 4.10
C SER A 200 -36.90 -1.11 5.58
N PHE A 201 -37.44 0.00 6.09
CA PHE A 201 -37.30 0.45 7.48
C PHE A 201 -38.45 0.00 8.40
N GLU A 202 -39.25 -0.98 7.96
CA GLU A 202 -40.32 -1.58 8.79
C GLU A 202 -39.78 -2.42 9.96
N SER A 203 -38.51 -2.86 9.88
CA SER A 203 -37.83 -3.58 10.96
C SER A 203 -36.77 -2.72 11.63
N ASP A 204 -36.57 -2.90 12.94
CA ASP A 204 -35.55 -2.18 13.71
C ASP A 204 -34.12 -2.48 13.23
N ASN A 205 -33.87 -3.66 12.68
CA ASN A 205 -32.55 -4.08 12.19
C ASN A 205 -32.00 -3.17 11.08
N ALA A 206 -32.86 -2.75 10.13
CA ALA A 206 -32.46 -1.82 9.07
C ALA A 206 -32.11 -0.43 9.63
N ARG A 207 -32.87 0.03 10.64
CA ARG A 207 -32.58 1.28 11.34
C ARG A 207 -31.25 1.22 12.09
N VAL A 208 -31.00 0.14 12.82
CA VAL A 208 -29.73 -0.08 13.54
C VAL A 208 -28.54 -0.10 12.57
N LEU A 209 -28.65 -0.81 11.45
CA LEU A 209 -27.60 -0.84 10.43
C LEU A 209 -27.33 0.56 9.87
N VAL A 210 -28.36 1.24 9.37
CA VAL A 210 -28.20 2.57 8.75
C VAL A 210 -27.69 3.60 9.74
N ASN A 211 -28.18 3.57 10.99
CA ASN A 211 -27.67 4.44 12.05
C ASN A 211 -26.17 4.19 12.27
N GLY A 212 -25.75 2.93 12.40
CA GLY A 212 -24.33 2.57 12.55
C GLY A 212 -23.47 2.95 11.34
N LEU A 213 -23.99 2.83 10.12
CA LEU A 213 -23.30 3.26 8.90
C LEU A 213 -23.14 4.79 8.84
N LEU A 214 -24.19 5.55 9.17
CA LEU A 214 -24.12 7.02 9.22
C LEU A 214 -23.13 7.52 10.28
N GLN A 215 -23.13 6.90 11.47
CA GLN A 215 -22.17 7.20 12.53
C GLN A 215 -20.73 6.97 12.07
N LYS A 216 -20.47 5.80 11.47
CA LYS A 216 -19.14 5.44 10.96
C LYS A 216 -18.70 6.39 9.84
N ALA A 217 -19.58 6.71 8.89
CA ALA A 217 -19.29 7.63 7.79
C ALA A 217 -18.95 9.05 8.29
N LYS A 218 -19.74 9.57 9.24
CA LYS A 218 -19.50 10.90 9.83
C LYS A 218 -18.19 10.92 10.62
N ALA A 219 -17.94 9.91 11.48
CA ALA A 219 -16.71 9.80 12.25
C ALA A 219 -15.47 9.67 11.35
N SER A 220 -15.54 8.86 10.29
CA SER A 220 -14.45 8.73 9.31
C SER A 220 -14.16 10.04 8.56
N ARG A 221 -15.20 10.85 8.30
CA ARG A 221 -15.05 12.17 7.66
C ARG A 221 -14.47 13.21 8.62
N GLU A 222 -14.86 13.17 9.89
CA GLU A 222 -14.29 14.02 10.94
C GLU A 222 -12.84 13.66 11.26
N ALA A 223 -12.48 12.36 11.19
CA ALA A 223 -11.11 11.92 11.32
C ALA A 223 -10.24 12.47 10.17
N GLY A 224 -10.77 12.40 8.93
CA GLY A 224 -10.08 12.86 7.72
C GLY A 224 -8.80 12.07 7.42
N TYR A 225 -8.40 12.05 6.15
CA TYR A 225 -7.03 11.72 5.78
C TYR A 225 -6.48 12.96 5.10
N ASP A 226 -6.08 13.94 5.89
CA ASP A 226 -5.53 15.19 5.33
C ASP A 226 -4.03 15.06 5.01
N GLN A 227 -3.44 13.89 5.29
CA GLN A 227 -2.02 13.62 5.11
C GLN A 227 -1.77 12.19 4.62
N LEU A 228 -0.58 12.00 4.04
CA LEU A 228 -0.07 10.71 3.62
C LEU A 228 0.32 9.88 4.85
N GLY A 229 -0.34 8.73 5.02
CA GLY A 229 -0.14 7.85 6.17
C GLY A 229 0.06 6.40 5.78
N LEU A 230 0.55 5.62 6.75
CA LEU A 230 0.57 4.18 6.72
C LEU A 230 -0.11 3.65 7.98
N SER A 231 -1.08 2.77 7.79
CA SER A 231 -1.70 1.97 8.86
C SER A 231 -1.12 0.56 8.82
N ARG A 232 -0.48 0.15 9.90
CA ARG A 232 0.04 -1.21 10.08
C ARG A 232 -1.00 -2.09 10.77
N TYR A 233 -1.10 -3.35 10.38
CA TYR A 233 -2.07 -4.28 10.97
C TYR A 233 -1.61 -5.74 10.86
N PHE A 234 -2.19 -6.59 11.70
CA PHE A 234 -2.03 -8.03 11.61
C PHE A 234 -3.30 -8.69 11.10
N THR A 235 -3.13 -9.73 10.29
CA THR A 235 -4.21 -10.56 9.74
C THR A 235 -3.85 -12.03 9.97
N ALA A 236 -4.83 -12.84 10.35
CA ALA A 236 -4.62 -14.28 10.50
C ALA A 236 -4.55 -14.96 9.13
N ASP A 237 -3.61 -15.89 8.96
CA ASP A 237 -3.63 -16.82 7.83
C ASP A 237 -4.59 -18.00 8.07
N GLU A 238 -4.70 -18.92 7.12
CA GLU A 238 -5.62 -20.07 7.19
C GLU A 238 -5.39 -20.96 8.41
N ASN A 239 -4.18 -20.95 8.98
CA ASN A 239 -3.81 -21.71 10.18
C ASN A 239 -3.97 -20.90 11.47
N GLY A 240 -4.50 -19.67 11.39
CA GLY A 240 -4.63 -18.76 12.52
C GLY A 240 -3.33 -18.04 12.90
N LEU A 241 -2.26 -18.18 12.10
CA LEU A 241 -0.97 -17.54 12.38
C LEU A 241 -0.98 -16.10 11.83
N LEU A 242 -0.67 -15.12 12.66
CA LEU A 242 -0.74 -13.71 12.26
C LEU A 242 0.40 -13.36 11.30
N ARG A 243 0.07 -12.58 10.28
CA ARG A 243 1.02 -11.94 9.36
C ARG A 243 0.86 -10.44 9.45
N HIS A 244 1.98 -9.73 9.46
CA HIS A 244 1.96 -8.28 9.36
C HIS A 244 1.66 -7.85 7.92
N ALA A 245 0.90 -6.78 7.79
CA ALA A 245 0.65 -6.07 6.55
C ALA A 245 0.51 -4.57 6.83
N ALA A 246 0.58 -3.77 5.79
CA ALA A 246 0.39 -2.34 5.87
C ALA A 246 -0.61 -1.84 4.83
N ARG A 247 -1.24 -0.71 5.10
CA ARG A 247 -2.17 -0.02 4.22
C ARG A 247 -1.80 1.43 4.10
N VAL A 248 -1.62 1.90 2.86
CA VAL A 248 -1.37 3.31 2.57
C VAL A 248 -2.67 4.09 2.68
N GLU A 249 -2.62 5.20 3.39
CA GLU A 249 -3.70 6.16 3.57
C GLU A 249 -3.33 7.43 2.80
N LEU A 250 -4.17 7.83 1.85
CA LEU A 250 -3.89 8.92 0.92
C LEU A 250 -4.86 10.08 1.14
N PRO A 251 -4.37 11.33 1.09
CA PRO A 251 -5.24 12.49 1.11
C PRO A 251 -5.89 12.71 -0.25
N GLY A 252 -7.04 13.41 -0.27
CA GLY A 252 -7.72 13.78 -1.51
C GLY A 252 -6.92 14.77 -2.36
N SER A 253 -6.11 15.62 -1.70
CA SER A 253 -5.15 16.52 -2.34
C SER A 253 -3.92 16.75 -1.46
N ILE A 254 -2.82 17.16 -2.09
CA ILE A 254 -1.58 17.56 -1.42
C ILE A 254 -1.20 18.96 -1.91
N PRO A 255 -0.93 19.94 -1.03
CA PRO A 255 -0.51 21.26 -1.45
C PRO A 255 0.79 21.22 -2.28
N ALA A 256 0.85 21.99 -3.36
CA ALA A 256 2.03 22.04 -4.22
C ALA A 256 3.28 22.52 -3.46
N GLU A 257 3.10 23.41 -2.48
CA GLU A 257 4.19 23.88 -1.61
C GLU A 257 4.80 22.76 -0.78
N VAL A 258 3.98 21.81 -0.29
CA VAL A 258 4.47 20.64 0.45
C VAL A 258 5.30 19.75 -0.48
N ILE A 259 4.84 19.50 -1.71
CA ILE A 259 5.60 18.71 -2.68
C ILE A 259 6.93 19.42 -3.03
N ALA A 260 6.91 20.73 -3.25
CA ALA A 260 8.11 21.52 -3.53
C ALA A 260 9.13 21.45 -2.39
N ASP A 261 8.69 21.68 -1.14
CA ASP A 261 9.53 21.63 0.07
C ASP A 261 10.18 20.25 0.25
N GLN A 262 9.41 19.18 0.07
CA GLN A 262 9.89 17.81 0.33
C GLN A 262 10.74 17.24 -0.81
N THR A 263 10.50 17.66 -2.05
CA THR A 263 11.28 17.20 -3.22
C THR A 263 12.48 18.10 -3.53
N GLY A 264 12.52 19.32 -2.99
CA GLY A 264 13.53 20.33 -3.34
C GLY A 264 13.35 20.92 -4.74
N VAL A 265 12.25 20.61 -5.44
CA VAL A 265 11.92 21.19 -6.74
C VAL A 265 11.22 22.53 -6.53
N ALA A 266 11.67 23.57 -7.24
CA ALA A 266 11.03 24.88 -7.18
C ALA A 266 9.54 24.79 -7.54
N LEU A 267 8.68 25.46 -6.75
CA LEU A 267 7.21 25.41 -6.85
C LEU A 267 6.69 25.65 -8.29
N ASP A 268 7.30 26.62 -8.96
CA ASP A 268 6.97 27.07 -10.32
C ASP A 268 7.42 26.06 -11.38
N SER A 269 8.40 25.21 -11.04
CA SER A 269 8.94 24.15 -11.88
C SER A 269 8.26 22.80 -11.65
N LEU A 270 7.29 22.72 -10.71
CA LEU A 270 6.58 21.48 -10.45
C LEU A 270 5.70 21.07 -11.66
N PRO A 271 5.80 19.81 -12.13
CA PRO A 271 5.03 19.32 -13.27
C PRO A 271 3.52 19.28 -13.03
N ARG A 272 2.71 19.48 -14.08
CA ARG A 272 1.25 19.41 -13.95
C ARG A 272 0.72 18.02 -13.57
N ARG A 273 1.47 16.95 -13.88
CA ARG A 273 1.11 15.58 -13.54
C ARG A 273 2.30 14.89 -12.88
N LEU A 274 2.02 14.19 -11.79
CA LEU A 274 2.98 13.40 -11.01
C LEU A 274 2.38 12.03 -10.71
N GLU A 275 3.19 11.10 -10.23
CA GLU A 275 2.78 9.82 -9.66
C GLU A 275 3.26 9.72 -8.22
N LEU A 276 2.49 9.00 -7.40
CA LEU A 276 2.92 8.54 -6.09
C LEU A 276 3.26 7.06 -6.19
N ALA A 277 4.44 6.71 -5.71
CA ALA A 277 4.87 5.33 -5.57
C ALA A 277 5.29 5.06 -4.12
N VAL A 278 5.12 3.81 -3.71
CA VAL A 278 5.64 3.30 -2.45
C VAL A 278 6.76 2.33 -2.73
N VAL A 279 7.85 2.50 -2.00
CA VAL A 279 9.03 1.64 -2.03
C VAL A 279 9.03 0.82 -0.75
N THR A 280 9.00 -0.50 -0.92
CA THR A 280 9.25 -1.49 0.14
C THR A 280 10.58 -2.20 -0.15
N GLU A 281 11.05 -3.01 0.78
CA GLU A 281 12.27 -3.83 0.61
C GLU A 281 12.25 -4.63 -0.70
N ASP A 282 11.09 -5.17 -1.07
CA ASP A 282 10.96 -6.09 -2.18
C ASP A 282 10.38 -5.52 -3.47
N ARG A 283 9.76 -4.33 -3.42
CA ARG A 283 8.97 -3.84 -4.54
C ARG A 283 8.80 -2.32 -4.55
N LEU A 284 8.74 -1.76 -5.76
CA LEU A 284 8.18 -0.44 -6.02
C LEU A 284 6.76 -0.57 -6.57
N THR A 285 5.80 0.14 -5.98
CA THR A 285 4.39 0.13 -6.41
C THR A 285 3.86 1.53 -6.66
N ASN A 286 3.46 1.83 -7.90
CA ASN A 286 2.71 3.06 -8.20
C ASN A 286 1.29 2.92 -7.63
N ILE A 287 0.94 3.80 -6.70
CA ILE A 287 -0.30 3.76 -5.93
C ILE A 287 -1.33 4.79 -6.40
N ALA A 288 -0.89 5.94 -6.89
CA ALA A 288 -1.78 6.99 -7.36
C ALA A 288 -1.13 7.87 -8.44
N SER A 289 -1.97 8.56 -9.21
CA SER A 289 -1.58 9.69 -10.05
C SER A 289 -2.00 11.00 -9.36
N MET A 290 -1.24 12.06 -9.56
CA MET A 290 -1.54 13.38 -9.03
C MET A 290 -1.66 14.39 -10.17
N ARG A 291 -2.64 15.28 -10.10
CA ARG A 291 -2.84 16.36 -11.07
C ARG A 291 -2.90 17.71 -10.36
N LYS A 292 -2.10 18.67 -10.82
CA LYS A 292 -2.13 20.05 -10.33
C LYS A 292 -3.42 20.74 -10.76
N GLU A 293 -4.20 21.21 -9.81
CA GLU A 293 -5.38 22.07 -10.00
C GLU A 293 -5.32 23.21 -8.99
N GLY A 294 -5.08 24.44 -9.46
CA GLY A 294 -4.78 25.56 -8.58
C GLY A 294 -3.44 25.37 -7.85
N ASP A 295 -3.48 25.56 -6.53
CA ASP A 295 -2.31 25.44 -5.64
C ASP A 295 -2.12 24.02 -5.07
N ASP A 296 -3.02 23.09 -5.42
CA ASP A 296 -3.03 21.72 -4.90
C ASP A 296 -2.82 20.68 -6.01
N TYR A 297 -2.33 19.51 -5.60
CA TYR A 297 -2.31 18.29 -6.40
C TYR A 297 -3.42 17.36 -5.93
N HIS A 298 -4.44 17.17 -6.76
CA HIS A 298 -5.48 16.17 -6.49
C HIS A 298 -4.97 14.77 -6.76
N VAL A 299 -5.24 13.86 -5.83
CA VAL A 299 -4.76 12.48 -5.84
C VAL A 299 -5.83 11.57 -6.43
N TYR A 300 -5.43 10.72 -7.38
CA TYR A 300 -6.29 9.73 -8.04
C TYR A 300 -5.67 8.34 -7.90
N ILE A 301 -6.32 7.47 -7.12
CA ILE A 301 -5.80 6.15 -6.77
C ILE A 301 -5.96 5.18 -7.96
N TYR A 302 -4.94 4.36 -8.22
CA TYR A 302 -4.99 3.36 -9.29
C TYR A 302 -5.87 2.14 -8.96
N GLY A 303 -5.95 1.76 -7.68
CA GLY A 303 -6.81 0.71 -7.15
C GLY A 303 -6.55 0.47 -5.66
N ALA A 304 -7.59 0.08 -4.90
CA ALA A 304 -7.50 -0.15 -3.46
C ALA A 304 -6.50 -1.27 -3.11
N GLU A 305 -6.41 -2.28 -3.97
CA GLU A 305 -5.48 -3.39 -3.85
C GLU A 305 -4.02 -2.95 -3.87
N ARG A 306 -3.71 -1.82 -4.54
CA ARG A 306 -2.34 -1.27 -4.56
C ARG A 306 -1.95 -0.54 -3.29
N LEU A 307 -2.94 -0.17 -2.47
CA LEU A 307 -2.70 0.48 -1.19
C LEU A 307 -2.43 -0.55 -0.08
N ARG A 308 -2.77 -1.83 -0.30
CA ARG A 308 -2.43 -2.91 0.63
C ARG A 308 -1.05 -3.46 0.29
N LEU A 309 -0.17 -3.47 1.27
CA LEU A 309 1.22 -3.86 1.15
C LEU A 309 1.49 -5.08 2.03
N ASN A 310 2.07 -6.11 1.44
CA ASN A 310 2.65 -7.23 2.18
C ASN A 310 4.09 -6.82 2.52
N VAL A 311 4.31 -6.46 3.78
CA VAL A 311 5.60 -5.98 4.29
C VAL A 311 5.86 -6.61 5.65
N SER A 312 7.12 -6.91 5.96
CA SER A 312 7.46 -7.37 7.31
C SER A 312 7.19 -6.27 8.34
N ALA A 313 6.93 -6.69 9.58
CA ALA A 313 6.66 -5.78 10.70
C ALA A 313 7.80 -4.78 10.91
N VAL A 314 9.04 -5.22 10.74
CA VAL A 314 10.27 -4.45 11.03
C VAL A 314 10.79 -3.64 9.84
N SER A 315 10.19 -3.79 8.65
CA SER A 315 10.64 -3.10 7.44
C SER A 315 10.01 -1.71 7.32
N ASP A 316 10.82 -0.75 6.90
CA ASP A 316 10.38 0.59 6.54
C ASP A 316 9.61 0.61 5.22
N VAL A 317 8.73 1.59 5.08
CA VAL A 317 7.96 1.87 3.88
C VAL A 317 8.14 3.33 3.53
N GLU A 318 8.68 3.60 2.35
CA GLU A 318 8.88 4.97 1.85
C GLU A 318 7.84 5.33 0.80
N CYS A 319 7.46 6.60 0.74
CA CYS A 319 6.71 7.14 -0.37
C CYS A 319 7.56 8.11 -1.17
N ILE A 320 7.47 8.02 -2.50
CA ILE A 320 8.21 8.87 -3.42
C ILE A 320 7.27 9.51 -4.44
N VAL A 321 7.65 10.71 -4.87
CA VAL A 321 7.01 11.42 -5.99
C VAL A 321 7.81 11.12 -7.24
N VAL A 322 7.11 10.68 -8.28
CA VAL A 322 7.71 10.33 -9.58
C VAL A 322 7.11 11.22 -10.66
N GLN A 323 7.95 11.74 -11.53
CA GLN A 323 7.55 12.41 -12.76
C GLN A 323 7.83 11.48 -13.94
N GLY A 324 6.81 11.24 -14.78
CA GLY A 324 6.88 10.27 -15.87
C GLY A 324 8.09 10.41 -16.80
N ASP A 325 8.59 11.61 -17.11
CA ASP A 325 9.73 11.85 -18.01
C ASP A 325 11.07 12.13 -17.30
N ARG A 326 11.07 12.42 -15.99
CA ARG A 326 12.27 12.75 -15.20
C ARG A 326 12.62 11.75 -14.09
N GLY A 327 11.71 10.84 -13.77
CA GLY A 327 11.87 9.86 -12.71
C GLY A 327 11.57 10.40 -11.31
N ARG A 328 12.21 9.86 -10.26
CA ARG A 328 11.99 10.27 -8.87
C ARG A 328 12.34 11.74 -8.68
N LEU A 329 11.38 12.53 -8.21
CA LEU A 329 11.61 13.92 -7.81
C LEU A 329 12.07 14.03 -6.35
N GLY A 330 11.60 13.13 -5.49
CA GLY A 330 11.96 13.13 -4.07
C GLY A 330 11.07 12.22 -3.25
N GLY A 331 11.34 12.16 -1.94
CA GLY A 331 10.48 11.46 -0.97
C GLY A 331 9.33 12.34 -0.49
N LEU A 332 8.23 11.72 -0.10
CA LEU A 332 7.21 12.34 0.75
C LEU A 332 7.18 11.61 2.09
N PRO A 333 7.17 12.33 3.22
CA PRO A 333 7.07 11.71 4.53
C PRO A 333 5.73 10.98 4.63
N ILE A 334 5.78 9.69 4.94
CA ILE A 334 4.62 8.84 5.16
C ILE A 334 4.55 8.48 6.63
N VAL A 335 3.51 8.97 7.29
CA VAL A 335 3.39 8.86 8.75
C VAL A 335 3.04 7.42 9.14
N GLY A 336 3.89 6.77 9.95
CA GLY A 336 3.80 5.34 10.24
C GLY A 336 4.59 4.45 9.26
N GLY A 337 5.35 5.06 8.34
CA GLY A 337 6.24 4.36 7.41
C GLY A 337 7.36 3.56 8.07
N GLU A 338 7.80 3.97 9.26
CA GLU A 338 8.86 3.31 10.02
C GLU A 338 8.45 1.88 10.45
N GLY A 339 9.40 0.95 10.41
CA GLY A 339 9.25 -0.41 10.90
C GLY A 339 8.98 -0.45 12.41
N LEU A 340 8.26 -1.48 12.85
CA LEU A 340 8.00 -1.74 14.26
C LEU A 340 9.29 -2.19 14.95
N ASP A 341 9.58 -1.64 16.13
CA ASP A 341 10.71 -1.98 16.96
C ASP A 341 10.38 -3.26 17.77
N PRO A 342 11.05 -4.40 17.50
CA PRO A 342 10.75 -5.65 18.18
C PRO A 342 11.13 -5.66 19.66
N GLU A 343 11.80 -4.60 20.17
CA GLU A 343 12.10 -4.42 21.60
C GLU A 343 11.01 -3.63 22.35
N LEU A 344 9.96 -3.17 21.67
CA LEU A 344 8.86 -2.41 22.25
C LEU A 344 7.57 -3.22 22.34
N PRO A 345 6.68 -2.92 23.31
CA PRO A 345 5.32 -3.42 23.27
C PRO A 345 4.58 -2.79 22.08
N VAL A 346 3.97 -3.62 21.23
CA VAL A 346 3.13 -3.15 20.13
C VAL A 346 1.68 -3.21 20.58
N VAL A 347 0.96 -2.11 20.46
CA VAL A 347 -0.44 -1.99 20.91
C VAL A 347 -1.34 -1.88 19.69
N SER A 348 -2.38 -2.70 19.66
CA SER A 348 -3.35 -2.79 18.57
C SER A 348 -4.78 -2.88 19.09
N TYR A 349 -5.75 -2.65 18.23
CA TYR A 349 -7.16 -2.97 18.48
C TYR A 349 -7.68 -3.90 17.39
N LYS A 350 -8.72 -4.68 17.69
CA LYS A 350 -9.35 -5.54 16.70
C LYS A 350 -10.44 -4.78 15.95
N ASP A 351 -10.24 -4.57 14.65
CA ASP A 351 -11.28 -4.14 13.72
C ASP A 351 -12.10 -5.37 13.29
N GLU A 352 -13.23 -5.58 13.96
CA GLU A 352 -14.14 -6.71 13.71
C GLU A 352 -14.74 -6.70 12.29
N ASP A 353 -14.83 -5.54 11.62
CA ASP A 353 -15.39 -5.46 10.26
C ASP A 353 -14.39 -5.98 9.22
N GLN A 354 -13.09 -5.74 9.46
CA GLN A 354 -12.01 -6.17 8.58
C GLN A 354 -11.36 -7.48 9.02
N ASP A 355 -11.61 -7.94 10.26
CA ASP A 355 -10.88 -9.01 10.95
C ASP A 355 -9.37 -8.74 11.00
N GLU A 356 -9.01 -7.50 11.31
CA GLU A 356 -7.64 -7.01 11.34
C GLU A 356 -7.30 -6.49 12.75
N TRP A 357 -6.10 -6.80 13.25
CA TRP A 357 -5.55 -6.16 14.45
C TRP A 357 -4.76 -4.93 14.02
N VAL A 358 -5.40 -3.76 14.06
CA VAL A 358 -4.82 -2.50 13.61
C VAL A 358 -3.90 -1.94 14.69
N VAL A 359 -2.65 -1.68 14.32
CA VAL A 359 -1.63 -1.13 15.22
C VAL A 359 -1.93 0.34 15.50
N LEU A 360 -2.06 0.68 16.78
CA LEU A 360 -2.23 2.05 17.26
C LEU A 360 -0.88 2.73 17.45
N SER A 361 0.05 2.05 18.13
CA SER A 361 1.37 2.57 18.44
C SER A 361 2.33 1.45 18.90
N GLN A 362 3.61 1.79 19.01
CA GLN A 362 4.62 1.04 19.74
C GLN A 362 5.03 1.83 20.99
N GLY A 363 4.98 1.19 22.16
CA GLY A 363 5.27 1.84 23.44
C GLY A 363 4.03 2.26 24.23
N SER A 364 4.16 3.36 24.96
CA SER A 364 3.13 3.86 25.89
C SER A 364 2.02 4.61 25.16
N LEU A 365 0.78 4.42 25.60
CA LEU A 365 -0.39 5.17 25.11
C LEU A 365 -1.55 5.14 26.10
N ALA A 366 -2.49 6.06 25.91
CA ALA A 366 -3.83 5.97 26.47
C ALA A 366 -4.85 5.94 25.33
N SER A 367 -5.84 5.05 25.43
CA SER A 367 -6.92 5.00 24.44
C SER A 367 -8.30 4.96 25.09
N ARG A 368 -9.30 5.47 24.38
CA ARG A 368 -10.73 5.36 24.70
C ARG A 368 -11.28 3.97 24.43
N LEU A 369 -10.57 3.15 23.66
CA LEU A 369 -10.95 1.78 23.36
C LEU A 369 -10.89 0.94 24.64
N ASN A 370 -11.98 0.22 24.92
CA ASN A 370 -12.11 -0.60 26.13
C ASN A 370 -11.26 -1.87 26.09
N THR A 371 -10.84 -2.32 24.91
CA THR A 371 -10.02 -3.52 24.74
C THR A 371 -8.85 -3.18 23.83
N LEU A 372 -7.64 -3.44 24.31
CA LEU A 372 -6.39 -3.33 23.55
C LEU A 372 -5.72 -4.69 23.50
N TYR A 373 -5.05 -4.98 22.39
CA TYR A 373 -4.24 -6.18 22.17
C TYR A 373 -2.77 -5.78 22.14
N ILE A 374 -1.96 -6.40 22.98
CA ILE A 374 -0.56 -6.01 23.18
C ILE A 374 0.34 -7.21 22.86
N THR A 375 1.29 -6.99 21.97
CA THR A 375 2.43 -7.91 21.76
C THR A 375 3.57 -7.46 22.66
N LEU A 376 3.98 -8.33 23.57
CA LEU A 376 5.12 -8.09 24.45
C LEU A 376 6.42 -8.64 23.84
N PRO A 377 7.51 -7.85 23.85
CA PRO A 377 8.80 -8.33 23.41
C PRO A 377 9.37 -9.38 24.40
N PRO A 378 10.30 -10.24 23.95
CA PRO A 378 11.05 -11.13 24.84
C PRO A 378 11.70 -10.34 25.98
N GLY A 379 11.62 -10.84 27.21
CA GLY A 379 12.18 -10.16 28.38
C GLY A 379 11.36 -8.99 28.95
N ALA A 380 10.16 -8.70 28.41
CA ALA A 380 9.25 -7.74 29.04
C ALA A 380 8.73 -8.24 30.40
N GLU A 381 8.89 -7.42 31.43
CA GLU A 381 8.37 -7.67 32.78
C GLU A 381 7.19 -6.74 33.08
N ILE A 382 6.12 -7.31 33.62
CA ILE A 382 4.97 -6.54 34.11
C ILE A 382 5.31 -6.05 35.52
N ILE A 383 5.38 -4.73 35.70
CA ILE A 383 5.64 -4.10 37.00
C ILE A 383 4.33 -4.00 37.79
N ASP A 384 3.28 -3.55 37.13
CA ASP A 384 1.94 -3.36 37.68
C ASP A 384 0.91 -3.51 36.56
N GLY A 385 -0.27 -4.03 36.86
CA GLY A 385 -1.27 -4.32 35.86
C GLY A 385 -2.62 -4.65 36.45
N ALA A 386 -3.68 -4.23 35.76
CA ALA A 386 -5.06 -4.52 36.12
C ALA A 386 -5.87 -4.85 34.86
N ASP A 387 -6.69 -5.90 34.98
CA ASP A 387 -7.66 -6.33 33.98
C ASP A 387 -7.01 -6.64 32.61
N TYR A 388 -6.14 -7.66 32.61
CA TYR A 388 -5.46 -8.18 31.41
C TYR A 388 -5.49 -9.71 31.39
N GLU A 389 -5.43 -10.30 30.20
CA GLU A 389 -5.41 -11.74 29.97
C GLU A 389 -4.40 -12.11 28.88
N PHE A 390 -3.55 -13.11 29.12
CA PHE A 390 -2.65 -13.64 28.10
C PHE A 390 -3.42 -14.46 27.07
N LEU A 391 -3.08 -14.28 25.79
CA LEU A 391 -3.74 -14.93 24.67
C LEU A 391 -2.86 -16.08 24.18
N ASP A 392 -3.10 -17.26 24.75
CA ASP A 392 -2.40 -18.49 24.35
C ASP A 392 -2.71 -18.86 22.90
N GLY A 393 -1.69 -19.27 22.16
CA GLY A 393 -1.82 -19.73 20.76
C GLY A 393 -1.82 -18.62 19.71
N MET A 394 -1.83 -17.34 20.10
CA MET A 394 -1.54 -16.25 19.16
C MET A 394 -0.03 -16.16 18.90
N ALA A 395 0.35 -16.28 17.63
CA ALA A 395 1.72 -16.11 17.17
C ALA A 395 1.73 -15.27 15.89
N CYS A 396 2.89 -14.70 15.55
CA CYS A 396 3.08 -13.91 14.34
C CYS A 396 4.36 -14.36 13.62
N HIS A 397 4.31 -14.47 12.28
CA HIS A 397 5.47 -14.83 11.45
C HIS A 397 6.64 -13.84 11.60
N ASP A 398 6.34 -12.56 11.85
CA ASP A 398 7.32 -11.47 11.81
C ASP A 398 8.02 -11.19 13.14
N PHE A 399 7.52 -11.74 14.25
CA PHE A 399 8.11 -11.55 15.57
C PHE A 399 8.92 -12.77 16.02
N GLN A 400 9.94 -12.54 16.85
CA GLN A 400 10.79 -13.61 17.36
C GLN A 400 10.00 -14.68 18.13
N GLU A 401 10.50 -15.92 18.09
CA GLU A 401 10.03 -16.98 18.99
C GLU A 401 10.04 -16.49 20.44
N GLY A 402 8.89 -16.53 21.11
CA GLY A 402 8.73 -16.10 22.50
C GLY A 402 8.03 -14.75 22.73
N ALA A 403 7.63 -14.02 21.67
CA ALA A 403 6.71 -12.90 21.81
C ALA A 403 5.37 -13.37 22.43
N ARG A 404 4.87 -12.64 23.43
CA ARG A 404 3.62 -12.98 24.13
C ARG A 404 2.52 -12.00 23.78
N TRP A 405 1.31 -12.50 23.54
CA TRP A 405 0.14 -11.68 23.27
C TRP A 405 -0.75 -11.58 24.50
N MET A 406 -1.37 -10.43 24.72
CA MET A 406 -2.39 -10.24 25.76
C MET A 406 -3.50 -9.30 25.31
N SER A 407 -4.66 -9.44 25.93
CA SER A 407 -5.71 -8.43 25.93
C SER A 407 -5.63 -7.58 27.20
N LEU A 408 -5.94 -6.29 27.09
CA LEU A 408 -5.94 -5.32 28.18
C LEU A 408 -7.25 -4.52 28.16
N HIS A 409 -7.91 -4.45 29.31
CA HIS A 409 -9.12 -3.66 29.55
C HIS A 409 -8.93 -2.54 30.58
N GLY A 410 -7.84 -2.59 31.35
CA GLY A 410 -7.48 -1.60 32.35
C GLY A 410 -6.16 -0.89 32.04
N ARG A 411 -5.19 -1.08 32.93
CA ARG A 411 -3.88 -0.42 32.87
C ARG A 411 -2.76 -1.45 32.97
N LEU A 412 -1.67 -1.19 32.28
CA LEU A 412 -0.48 -2.01 32.29
C LEU A 412 0.77 -1.12 32.34
N ASP A 413 1.62 -1.34 33.34
CA ASP A 413 2.94 -0.74 33.45
C ASP A 413 4.01 -1.84 33.26
N LEU A 414 4.93 -1.63 32.31
CA LEU A 414 5.92 -2.62 31.88
C LEU A 414 7.35 -2.07 31.97
N SER A 415 8.32 -2.97 32.08
CA SER A 415 9.74 -2.69 31.78
C SER A 415 10.33 -3.70 30.82
N THR A 416 11.33 -3.26 30.05
CA THR A 416 12.15 -4.14 29.18
C THR A 416 13.63 -4.08 29.58
N GLU A 417 14.46 -4.99 29.03
CA GLU A 417 15.90 -5.20 29.38
C GLU A 417 16.84 -3.98 29.20
N GLY A 418 16.33 -2.79 28.90
CA GLY A 418 17.09 -1.53 28.84
C GLY A 418 16.54 -0.41 29.73
N GLN A 419 15.82 -0.75 30.81
CA GLN A 419 15.17 0.19 31.76
C GLN A 419 14.13 1.16 31.17
N ALA A 420 13.67 0.96 29.93
CA ALA A 420 12.50 1.71 29.47
C ALA A 420 11.26 1.26 30.22
N ARG A 421 10.49 2.23 30.69
CA ARG A 421 9.17 2.01 31.29
C ARG A 421 8.09 2.32 30.27
N PHE A 422 7.05 1.51 30.28
CA PHE A 422 5.89 1.70 29.43
C PHE A 422 4.64 1.77 30.28
N ARG A 423 3.67 2.58 29.84
CA ARG A 423 2.33 2.65 30.43
C ARG A 423 1.29 2.60 29.34
N ILE A 424 0.43 1.60 29.39
CA ILE A 424 -0.66 1.39 28.44
C ILE A 424 -1.97 1.43 29.21
N ARG A 425 -2.94 2.22 28.74
CA ARG A 425 -4.26 2.37 29.38
C ARG A 425 -5.38 2.24 28.36
N ALA A 426 -6.28 1.30 28.61
CA ALA A 426 -7.55 1.13 27.89
C ALA A 426 -8.70 1.87 28.62
N GLY A 427 -9.79 2.15 27.91
CA GLY A 427 -11.03 2.69 28.47
C GLY A 427 -10.92 4.10 29.06
N THR A 428 -10.01 4.94 28.57
CA THR A 428 -9.79 6.30 29.08
C THR A 428 -10.72 7.34 28.41
N ASN A 429 -10.71 8.58 28.91
CA ASN A 429 -11.55 9.67 28.37
C ASN A 429 -10.96 10.36 27.15
N THR A 430 -9.71 10.07 26.77
CA THR A 430 -8.95 10.76 25.70
C THR A 430 -8.03 9.75 25.02
N ASP A 431 -7.84 9.88 23.72
CA ASP A 431 -6.77 9.15 23.03
C ASP A 431 -5.49 9.99 23.09
N ASP A 432 -4.41 9.38 23.59
CA ASP A 432 -3.06 9.93 23.57
C ASP A 432 -2.20 9.02 22.67
N ILE A 433 -2.44 9.18 21.37
CA ILE A 433 -1.82 8.36 20.31
C ILE A 433 -1.17 9.34 19.34
N ALA A 434 0.15 9.47 19.46
CA ALA A 434 0.96 10.30 18.59
C ALA A 434 1.76 9.43 17.63
N LYS A 435 1.75 9.79 16.34
CA LYS A 435 2.70 9.25 15.36
C LYS A 435 3.90 10.18 15.28
N TYR A 436 5.10 9.62 15.28
CA TYR A 436 6.35 10.37 15.26
C TYR A 436 7.07 10.22 13.91
N GLY A 437 7.99 11.13 13.64
CA GLY A 437 8.90 11.05 12.50
C GLY A 437 10.15 11.90 12.71
N LEU A 438 11.13 11.69 11.83
CA LEU A 438 12.40 12.40 11.81
C LEU A 438 12.44 13.41 10.65
N ARG A 439 12.96 14.62 10.91
CA ARG A 439 13.19 15.65 9.88
C ARG A 439 14.62 16.20 9.98
N GLY A 440 15.38 16.10 8.90
CA GLY A 440 16.77 16.54 8.83
C GLY A 440 17.35 16.45 7.42
N ASP A 441 18.67 16.66 7.30
CA ASP A 441 19.42 16.54 6.05
C ASP A 441 19.80 15.08 5.80
N ARG A 442 18.92 14.35 5.09
CA ARG A 442 19.03 12.88 4.89
C ARG A 442 19.95 12.54 3.71
N GLN A 443 20.82 11.56 3.89
CA GLN A 443 21.86 11.15 2.93
C GLN A 443 21.65 9.73 2.42
N TYR A 444 20.81 9.58 1.38
CA TYR A 444 20.49 8.27 0.78
C TYR A 444 21.70 7.49 0.25
N ILE A 445 22.77 8.18 -0.20
CA ILE A 445 23.97 7.53 -0.74
C ILE A 445 24.72 6.71 0.33
N TYR A 446 24.57 7.04 1.61
CA TYR A 446 25.27 6.38 2.70
C TYR A 446 24.41 5.33 3.42
N GLU A 447 23.18 5.12 2.98
CA GLU A 447 22.28 4.12 3.56
C GLU A 447 22.70 2.73 3.06
N SER A 448 23.15 1.86 3.97
CA SER A 448 23.47 0.44 3.69
C SER A 448 22.46 -0.54 4.29
N SER A 449 21.58 -0.05 5.16
CA SER A 449 20.51 -0.79 5.83
C SER A 449 19.24 0.06 5.83
N SER A 450 18.11 -0.50 6.28
CA SER A 450 16.86 0.25 6.56
C SER A 450 17.01 1.24 7.73
N ASN A 451 18.17 1.89 7.86
CA ASN A 451 18.46 2.89 8.87
C ASN A 451 18.72 4.22 8.17
N PRO A 452 17.88 5.25 8.38
CA PRO A 452 18.04 6.52 7.71
C PRO A 452 19.30 7.25 8.19
N VAL A 453 20.09 7.79 7.25
CA VAL A 453 21.37 8.48 7.54
C VAL A 453 21.18 9.99 7.43
N TYR A 454 21.63 10.76 8.42
CA TYR A 454 21.49 12.22 8.46
C TYR A 454 22.83 12.94 8.67
N LEU A 455 23.03 14.09 8.01
CA LEU A 455 24.07 15.06 8.36
C LEU A 455 23.61 15.93 9.53
N GLY A 456 24.17 15.66 10.70
CA GLY A 456 23.74 16.22 11.97
C GLY A 456 22.46 15.59 12.50
N MET A 457 22.16 15.86 13.78
CA MET A 457 21.02 15.27 14.47
C MET A 457 19.69 15.72 13.82
N PRO A 458 18.84 14.80 13.34
CA PRO A 458 17.50 15.14 12.86
C PRO A 458 16.62 15.58 14.04
N ARG A 459 15.63 16.43 13.74
CA ARG A 459 14.60 16.81 14.71
C ARG A 459 13.49 15.76 14.71
N ILE A 460 13.06 15.34 15.89
CA ILE A 460 11.89 14.49 16.06
C ILE A 460 10.65 15.38 16.12
N TYR A 461 9.61 15.00 15.39
CA TYR A 461 8.30 15.62 15.49
C TYR A 461 7.24 14.58 15.80
N SER A 462 6.19 15.02 16.47
CA SER A 462 4.94 14.29 16.58
C SER A 462 3.90 14.98 15.71
N LEU A 463 3.02 14.19 15.10
CA LEU A 463 1.86 14.71 14.39
C LEU A 463 0.65 14.66 15.34
N GLN A 464 0.21 15.84 15.80
CA GLN A 464 -0.95 15.99 16.68
C GLN A 464 -1.97 16.91 16.02
N GLU A 465 -3.22 16.45 15.86
CA GLU A 465 -4.29 17.23 15.22
C GLU A 465 -3.84 17.93 13.93
N GLN A 466 -3.10 17.19 13.09
CA GLN A 466 -2.58 17.65 11.79
C GLN A 466 -1.49 18.74 11.86
N LYS A 467 -0.98 19.08 13.04
CA LYS A 467 0.16 19.98 13.21
C LYS A 467 1.42 19.20 13.55
N LEU A 468 2.52 19.59 12.91
CA LEU A 468 3.85 19.13 13.26
C LEU A 468 4.28 19.82 14.55
N VAL A 469 4.38 19.05 15.63
CA VAL A 469 4.88 19.51 16.92
C VAL A 469 6.26 18.90 17.14
N PHE A 470 7.29 19.74 17.14
CA PHE A 470 8.65 19.28 17.39
C PHE A 470 8.83 18.90 18.86
N VAL A 471 9.41 17.73 19.09
CA VAL A 471 9.71 17.22 20.43
C VAL A 471 10.89 18.00 21.02
N SER A 472 10.82 18.31 22.32
CA SER A 472 11.90 18.98 23.03
C SER A 472 13.10 18.03 23.18
N PRO A 473 14.35 18.48 22.99
CA PRO A 473 15.53 17.64 23.20
C PRO A 473 15.64 17.04 24.61
N GLU A 474 15.00 17.64 25.63
CA GLU A 474 14.99 17.12 27.00
C GLU A 474 14.20 15.82 27.15
N ASP A 475 13.19 15.62 26.31
CA ASP A 475 12.33 14.44 26.28
C ASP A 475 12.96 13.30 25.44
N VAL A 476 14.12 13.54 24.85
CA VAL A 476 14.78 12.61 23.94
C VAL A 476 15.99 11.99 24.61
N VAL A 477 15.99 10.66 24.66
CA VAL A 477 17.14 9.88 25.09
C VAL A 477 17.65 9.01 23.94
N TRP A 478 18.95 8.74 23.93
CA TRP A 478 19.58 7.94 22.88
C TRP A 478 20.63 6.98 23.46
N THR A 479 20.93 5.94 22.71
CA THR A 479 22.03 5.00 22.97
C THR A 479 22.66 4.55 21.65
N THR A 480 23.86 3.96 21.71
CA THR A 480 24.49 3.37 20.53
C THR A 480 23.92 1.98 20.26
N VAL A 481 23.80 1.61 18.97
CA VAL A 481 23.22 0.31 18.59
C VAL A 481 24.13 -0.88 18.98
N ARG A 482 25.46 -0.71 18.92
CA ARG A 482 26.45 -1.79 19.11
C ARG A 482 27.04 -1.89 20.52
N GLY A 483 26.31 -1.44 21.54
CA GLY A 483 26.75 -1.52 22.94
C GLY A 483 27.56 -0.30 23.36
N GLY A 484 26.88 0.61 24.05
CA GLY A 484 27.45 1.84 24.59
C GLY A 484 27.07 2.06 26.05
N PRO A 485 27.55 3.15 26.65
CA PRO A 485 27.31 3.52 28.05
C PRO A 485 25.86 3.99 28.26
N GLY A 486 24.92 3.05 28.28
CA GLY A 486 23.51 3.26 28.62
C GLY A 486 22.78 4.31 27.77
N TRP A 487 21.55 4.63 28.19
CA TRP A 487 20.76 5.72 27.62
C TRP A 487 21.23 7.09 28.13
N ARG A 488 21.33 8.08 27.25
CA ARG A 488 21.79 9.45 27.54
C ARG A 488 20.78 10.48 27.04
N SER A 489 20.67 11.63 27.71
CA SER A 489 19.84 12.74 27.22
C SER A 489 20.49 13.41 26.00
N LEU A 490 19.67 13.85 25.06
CA LEU A 490 20.14 14.64 23.92
C LEU A 490 20.68 16.03 24.34
N ASN A 491 20.28 16.54 25.52
CA ASN A 491 20.82 17.78 26.09
C ASN A 491 22.26 17.65 26.56
N ASP A 492 22.67 16.45 26.99
CA ASP A 492 23.99 16.23 27.58
C ASP A 492 25.07 16.01 26.51
N ALA A 493 24.69 15.39 25.39
CA ALA A 493 25.62 15.06 24.31
C ALA A 493 24.88 14.89 22.98
N SER A 494 25.50 15.41 21.91
CA SER A 494 25.05 15.13 20.54
C SER A 494 25.53 13.74 20.09
N PRO A 495 24.63 12.86 19.65
CA PRO A 495 25.01 11.55 19.15
C PRO A 495 25.75 11.62 17.81
N LEU A 496 26.69 10.70 17.61
CA LEU A 496 27.30 10.39 16.33
C LEU A 496 27.28 8.87 16.12
N GLY A 497 27.21 8.46 14.85
CA GLY A 497 27.15 7.07 14.43
C GLY A 497 25.75 6.46 14.47
N ASP A 498 25.69 5.13 14.54
CA ASP A 498 24.45 4.35 14.57
C ASP A 498 23.82 4.42 15.96
N ILE A 499 22.65 5.06 16.02
CA ILE A 499 21.94 5.31 17.28
C ILE A 499 20.53 4.73 17.28
N LYS A 500 20.10 4.40 18.50
CA LYS A 500 18.70 4.20 18.84
C LYS A 500 18.26 5.38 19.69
N LEU A 501 17.13 5.98 19.36
CA LEU A 501 16.54 7.10 20.09
C LEU A 501 15.17 6.73 20.64
N ARG A 502 14.78 7.35 21.75
CA ARG A 502 13.46 7.23 22.37
C ARG A 502 12.95 8.60 22.77
N VAL A 503 11.64 8.80 22.61
CA VAL A 503 10.93 9.94 23.19
C VAL A 503 10.23 9.48 24.45
N LEU A 504 10.40 10.25 25.53
CA LEU A 504 9.81 10.02 26.83
C LEU A 504 8.72 11.05 27.09
N ALA A 505 7.56 10.58 27.56
CA ALA A 505 6.52 11.42 28.14
C ALA A 505 6.32 11.00 29.59
N ASP A 506 6.51 11.91 30.55
CA ASP A 506 6.46 11.63 32.00
C ASP A 506 7.35 10.44 32.43
N GLY A 507 8.49 10.25 31.77
CA GLY A 507 9.41 9.13 32.02
C GLY A 507 8.99 7.79 31.41
N PHE A 508 7.92 7.75 30.62
CA PHE A 508 7.47 6.58 29.87
C PHE A 508 7.83 6.71 28.40
N CYS A 509 8.33 5.63 27.80
CA CYS A 509 8.70 5.62 26.40
C CYS A 509 7.43 5.58 25.51
N VAL A 510 7.25 6.61 24.67
CA VAL A 510 6.12 6.75 23.73
C VAL A 510 6.51 6.54 22.27
N TYR A 511 7.82 6.56 21.97
CA TYR A 511 8.35 6.31 20.64
C TYR A 511 9.80 5.82 20.73
N SER A 512 10.19 4.98 19.76
CA SER A 512 11.56 4.51 19.55
C SER A 512 11.84 4.48 18.06
N GLY A 513 13.03 4.92 17.68
CA GLY A 513 13.49 4.92 16.29
C GLY A 513 14.99 4.63 16.20
N ARG A 514 15.46 4.31 15.00
CA ARG A 514 16.89 4.15 14.70
C ARG A 514 17.26 5.12 13.58
N CYS A 515 18.46 5.67 13.67
CA CYS A 515 19.06 6.43 12.57
C CYS A 515 20.58 6.43 12.71
N THR A 516 21.27 6.84 11.65
CA THR A 516 22.70 7.11 11.68
C THR A 516 22.92 8.61 11.62
N VAL A 517 23.67 9.15 12.57
CA VAL A 517 23.98 10.58 12.64
C VAL A 517 25.44 10.80 12.28
N LEU A 518 25.67 11.45 11.14
CA LEU A 518 27.00 11.85 10.67
C LEU A 518 27.29 13.32 11.06
N PRO A 519 28.55 13.75 11.09
CA PRO A 519 28.89 15.16 11.27
C PRO A 519 28.21 16.04 10.21
N ARG A 520 27.72 17.22 10.62
CA ARG A 520 27.02 18.15 9.71
C ARG A 520 27.91 18.62 8.55
N ASP A 521 29.20 18.69 8.77
CA ASP A 521 30.23 19.14 7.85
C ASP A 521 30.96 18.00 7.13
N LEU A 522 30.48 16.75 7.27
CA LEU A 522 31.07 15.60 6.58
C LEU A 522 31.00 15.82 5.06
N SER A 523 32.15 15.67 4.40
CA SER A 523 32.24 15.69 2.95
C SER A 523 33.08 14.53 2.45
N VAL A 524 32.56 13.83 1.44
CA VAL A 524 33.21 12.72 0.74
C VAL A 524 33.47 13.14 -0.70
N ARG A 525 34.74 13.16 -1.11
CA ARG A 525 35.16 13.46 -2.48
C ARG A 525 35.80 12.24 -3.11
N ILE A 526 35.34 11.87 -4.31
CA ILE A 526 35.90 10.76 -5.08
C ILE A 526 36.87 11.33 -6.10
N GLN A 527 38.10 10.84 -6.09
CA GLN A 527 39.16 11.21 -7.02
C GLN A 527 39.54 9.98 -7.83
N PRO A 528 39.00 9.82 -9.05
CA PRO A 528 39.24 8.63 -9.84
C PRO A 528 40.71 8.51 -10.23
N GLY A 529 41.24 7.29 -10.21
CA GLY A 529 42.56 7.00 -10.74
C GLY A 529 42.60 7.09 -12.27
N GLY A 530 43.75 6.85 -12.89
CA GLY A 530 43.90 6.82 -14.35
C GLY A 530 43.27 5.59 -15.02
N GLY A 531 42.49 4.80 -14.29
CA GLY A 531 41.83 3.59 -14.77
C GLY A 531 40.77 3.08 -13.79
N SER A 532 40.19 1.92 -14.09
CA SER A 532 39.05 1.35 -13.35
C SER A 532 39.42 0.66 -12.05
N THR A 533 40.70 0.36 -11.80
CA THR A 533 41.13 -0.50 -10.69
C THR A 533 41.68 0.25 -9.48
N HIS A 534 41.77 1.57 -9.56
CA HIS A 534 42.37 2.38 -8.49
C HIS A 534 41.78 3.78 -8.46
N GLY A 535 41.89 4.42 -7.31
CA GLY A 535 41.49 5.81 -7.10
C GLY A 535 41.66 6.20 -5.65
N LYS A 536 41.20 7.40 -5.31
CA LYS A 536 41.28 7.94 -3.95
C LYS A 536 39.92 8.44 -3.49
N VAL A 537 39.66 8.29 -2.20
CA VAL A 537 38.54 8.91 -1.50
C VAL A 537 39.13 9.88 -0.50
N VAL A 538 38.64 11.12 -0.50
CA VAL A 538 39.02 12.14 0.50
C VAL A 538 37.82 12.42 1.39
N LEU A 539 37.98 12.15 2.68
CA LEU A 539 37.02 12.44 3.74
C LEU A 539 37.45 13.68 4.52
N SER A 540 36.52 14.59 4.78
CA SER A 540 36.74 15.79 5.59
C SER A 540 35.54 16.05 6.49
N GLY A 541 35.70 16.86 7.54
CA GLY A 541 34.62 17.14 8.50
C GLY A 541 34.28 15.97 9.43
N LEU A 542 35.23 15.08 9.72
CA LEU A 542 35.01 13.87 10.53
C LEU A 542 34.78 14.12 12.03
N GLN A 543 34.94 15.37 12.50
CA GLN A 543 34.78 15.77 13.90
C GLN A 543 35.50 14.84 14.91
N GLY A 544 36.75 14.48 14.61
CA GLY A 544 37.57 13.63 15.48
C GLY A 544 37.26 12.13 15.40
N ALA A 545 36.53 11.68 14.38
CA ALA A 545 36.38 10.24 14.11
C ALA A 545 37.75 9.62 13.79
N GLU A 546 38.02 8.46 14.37
CA GLU A 546 39.03 7.54 13.87
C GLU A 546 38.41 6.69 12.75
N LEU A 547 39.11 6.62 11.62
CA LEU A 547 38.76 5.73 10.53
C LEU A 547 39.43 4.38 10.75
N LEU A 548 38.65 3.32 11.00
CA LEU A 548 39.21 1.98 10.95
C LEU A 548 39.42 1.60 9.49
N ALA A 549 40.63 1.12 9.17
CA ALA A 549 41.07 0.85 7.80
C ALA A 549 40.00 0.04 7.04
N PRO A 550 39.39 0.61 5.99
CA PRO A 550 38.36 -0.10 5.25
C PRO A 550 38.99 -1.30 4.53
N CYS A 551 38.71 -2.51 4.97
CA CYS A 551 39.28 -3.70 4.35
C CYS A 551 38.13 -4.56 3.80
N GLY A 552 38.13 -4.77 2.48
CA GLY A 552 37.21 -5.67 1.80
C GLY A 552 37.98 -6.83 1.18
N PRO A 553 37.34 -7.98 0.89
CA PRO A 553 38.01 -9.14 0.31
C PRO A 553 38.65 -8.87 -1.07
N VAL A 554 38.23 -7.79 -1.75
CA VAL A 554 38.62 -7.45 -3.14
C VAL A 554 39.28 -6.06 -3.25
N ILE A 555 39.35 -5.30 -2.14
CA ILE A 555 39.87 -3.92 -2.12
C ILE A 555 41.00 -3.81 -1.11
N GLU A 556 42.19 -3.47 -1.60
CA GLU A 556 43.30 -3.01 -0.78
C GLU A 556 43.17 -1.51 -0.55
N THR A 557 43.28 -1.09 0.72
CA THR A 557 43.24 0.33 1.07
C THR A 557 44.48 0.74 1.85
N THR A 558 44.95 1.96 1.58
CA THR A 558 45.93 2.64 2.43
C THR A 558 45.35 3.97 2.86
N VAL A 559 45.38 4.22 4.17
CA VAL A 559 44.82 5.42 4.78
C VAL A 559 45.96 6.37 5.14
N THR A 560 45.85 7.61 4.71
CA THR A 560 46.77 8.70 5.07
C THR A 560 45.96 9.86 5.62
N VAL A 561 46.45 10.48 6.69
CA VAL A 561 45.79 11.64 7.31
C VAL A 561 46.64 12.87 7.03
N SER A 562 46.04 13.88 6.40
CA SER A 562 46.73 15.13 6.11
C SER A 562 46.91 15.95 7.39
N PRO A 563 47.90 16.87 7.44
CA PRO A 563 48.07 17.79 8.57
C PRO A 563 46.85 18.68 8.83
N ALA A 564 45.97 18.85 7.83
CA ALA A 564 44.71 19.60 7.93
C ALA A 564 43.55 18.75 8.46
N GLY A 565 43.77 17.46 8.77
CA GLY A 565 42.76 16.54 9.29
C GLY A 565 41.87 15.90 8.21
N GLU A 566 42.20 16.05 6.92
CA GLU A 566 41.54 15.29 5.85
C GLU A 566 42.08 13.86 5.82
N VAL A 567 41.20 12.88 5.67
CA VAL A 567 41.57 11.47 5.56
C VAL A 567 41.50 11.05 4.10
N GLU A 568 42.65 10.74 3.51
CA GLU A 568 42.76 10.22 2.16
C GLU A 568 42.90 8.70 2.21
N ILE A 569 41.95 8.01 1.60
CA ILE A 569 41.91 6.56 1.42
C ILE A 569 42.30 6.28 -0.02
N SER A 570 43.51 5.76 -0.23
CA SER A 570 43.92 5.24 -1.54
C SER A 570 43.41 3.81 -1.67
N CYS A 571 42.64 3.54 -2.73
CA CYS A 571 41.98 2.26 -2.96
C CYS A 571 42.55 1.61 -4.22
N ALA A 572 42.85 0.32 -4.13
CA ALA A 572 43.25 -0.51 -5.26
C ALA A 572 42.45 -1.82 -5.26
N SER A 573 42.09 -2.30 -6.43
CA SER A 573 41.39 -3.57 -6.61
C SER A 573 41.94 -4.32 -7.81
N ASN A 574 41.80 -5.65 -7.79
CA ASN A 574 42.08 -6.50 -8.95
C ASN A 574 40.90 -6.56 -9.95
N GLN A 575 39.77 -5.92 -9.62
CA GLN A 575 38.59 -5.85 -10.48
C GLN A 575 38.27 -4.39 -10.86
N PRO A 576 37.72 -4.14 -12.07
CA PRO A 576 37.31 -2.79 -12.52
C PRO A 576 36.22 -2.14 -11.66
N TYR A 577 35.42 -2.94 -10.97
CA TYR A 577 34.46 -2.48 -9.99
C TYR A 577 34.57 -3.38 -8.78
N ALA A 578 34.68 -2.79 -7.60
CA ALA A 578 34.87 -3.53 -6.37
C ALA A 578 33.74 -3.28 -5.34
N GLY A 579 32.62 -2.71 -5.79
CA GLY A 579 31.48 -2.40 -4.92
C GLY A 579 31.65 -1.11 -4.12
N ARG A 580 30.97 -1.04 -2.97
CA ARG A 580 31.16 0.01 -1.98
C ARG A 580 32.19 -0.44 -0.93
N ILE A 581 33.11 0.46 -0.60
CA ILE A 581 34.07 0.36 0.48
C ILE A 581 33.31 0.58 1.80
N SER A 582 33.26 -0.42 2.66
CA SER A 582 32.67 -0.27 4.01
C SER A 582 33.71 0.31 4.96
N ALA A 583 33.70 1.62 5.15
CA ALA A 583 34.56 2.28 6.13
C ALA A 583 33.86 2.37 7.49
N GLU A 584 34.54 1.99 8.57
CA GLU A 584 33.97 2.14 9.92
C GLU A 584 34.52 3.42 10.55
N LEU A 585 33.61 4.37 10.79
CA LEU A 585 33.90 5.57 11.56
C LEU A 585 33.69 5.27 13.04
N VAL A 586 34.67 5.59 13.87
CA VAL A 586 34.62 5.37 15.31
C VAL A 586 34.90 6.69 16.04
N TRP A 587 34.00 7.05 16.94
CA TRP A 587 34.17 8.15 17.89
C TRP A 587 34.31 7.59 19.31
N GLY A 588 34.54 8.48 20.27
CA GLY A 588 34.61 8.11 21.69
C GLY A 588 33.30 7.48 22.21
N ALA A 589 33.38 6.81 23.36
CA ALA A 589 32.23 6.24 24.07
C ALA A 589 31.41 5.20 23.28
N GLY A 590 32.04 4.48 22.35
CA GLY A 590 31.41 3.38 21.60
C GLY A 590 30.54 3.83 20.42
N GLN A 591 30.48 5.13 20.14
CA GLN A 591 29.84 5.70 18.97
C GLN A 591 30.59 5.26 17.70
N ARG A 592 29.87 4.67 16.75
CA ARG A 592 30.45 4.19 15.50
C ARG A 592 29.36 4.02 14.45
N CYS A 593 29.73 4.06 13.17
CA CYS A 593 28.87 3.65 12.08
C CYS A 593 29.67 3.07 10.93
N GLY A 594 29.02 2.19 10.16
CA GLY A 594 29.50 1.86 8.82
C GLY A 594 29.13 2.98 7.87
N LEU A 595 30.10 3.47 7.11
CA LEU A 595 29.93 4.42 6.03
C LEU A 595 30.25 3.71 4.71
N PRO A 596 29.24 3.32 3.92
CA PRO A 596 29.44 2.72 2.62
C PRO A 596 29.87 3.81 1.63
N ILE A 597 31.11 3.74 1.15
CA ILE A 597 31.68 4.72 0.23
C ILE A 597 31.86 4.08 -1.15
N PRO A 598 31.43 4.72 -2.25
CA PRO A 598 31.65 4.15 -3.57
C PRO A 598 33.13 3.96 -3.90
N PHE A 599 33.48 2.84 -4.55
CA PHE A 599 34.84 2.60 -5.01
C PHE A 599 35.25 3.65 -6.08
N PRO A 600 36.43 4.28 -5.96
CA PRO A 600 36.83 5.41 -6.81
C PRO A 600 37.41 5.00 -8.18
N GLY A 601 37.20 3.76 -8.64
CA GLY A 601 37.67 3.31 -9.95
C GLY A 601 36.89 3.96 -11.09
N GLN A 602 37.56 4.45 -12.14
CA GLN A 602 36.90 5.06 -13.30
C GLN A 602 36.11 4.03 -14.12
N GLY A 603 34.87 4.34 -14.51
CA GLY A 603 34.06 3.43 -15.32
C GLY A 603 32.56 3.59 -15.06
N ALA A 604 31.76 2.68 -15.63
CA ALA A 604 30.33 2.63 -15.37
C ALA A 604 29.87 1.19 -15.17
N HIS A 605 28.98 1.00 -14.20
CA HIS A 605 28.54 -0.33 -13.75
C HIS A 605 27.09 -0.27 -13.30
N PHE A 606 26.44 -1.44 -13.30
CA PHE A 606 25.19 -1.64 -12.59
C PHE A 606 25.49 -2.34 -11.27
N CYS A 607 24.89 -1.87 -10.18
CA CYS A 607 25.03 -2.48 -8.86
C CYS A 607 23.67 -2.67 -8.21
N ARG A 608 23.61 -3.56 -7.22
CA ARG A 608 22.43 -3.72 -6.38
C ARG A 608 22.36 -2.60 -5.33
N SER A 609 21.21 -2.47 -4.65
CA SER A 609 20.98 -1.48 -3.61
C SER A 609 21.96 -1.53 -2.44
N ASP A 610 22.55 -2.71 -2.17
CA ASP A 610 23.61 -2.89 -1.17
C ASP A 610 25.00 -2.46 -1.67
N GLY A 611 25.10 -1.99 -2.92
CA GLY A 611 26.34 -1.59 -3.58
C GLY A 611 27.13 -2.75 -4.21
N SER A 612 26.67 -4.01 -4.06
CA SER A 612 27.32 -5.18 -4.68
C SER A 612 27.21 -5.13 -6.21
N GLN A 613 28.21 -5.71 -6.89
CA GLN A 613 28.22 -5.73 -8.35
C GLN A 613 27.04 -6.55 -8.87
N PHE A 614 26.31 -5.98 -9.84
CA PHE A 614 25.37 -6.78 -10.61
C PHE A 614 26.14 -7.52 -11.71
N GLU A 615 26.24 -8.84 -11.59
CA GLU A 615 26.97 -9.69 -12.55
C GLU A 615 26.11 -10.14 -13.74
N GLY A 616 24.80 -9.90 -13.70
CA GLY A 616 23.87 -10.27 -14.76
C GLY A 616 23.95 -9.34 -15.98
N SER A 617 23.59 -9.86 -17.14
CA SER A 617 23.34 -9.06 -18.35
C SER A 617 21.87 -8.69 -18.53
N HIS A 618 20.97 -9.35 -17.79
CA HIS A 618 19.53 -9.17 -17.83
C HIS A 618 18.97 -9.04 -16.41
N VAL A 619 17.98 -8.18 -16.22
CA VAL A 619 17.20 -8.05 -14.98
C VAL A 619 15.72 -8.05 -15.32
N ALA A 620 14.89 -8.68 -14.50
CA ALA A 620 13.46 -8.58 -14.69
C ALA A 620 12.94 -7.19 -14.29
N LEU A 621 11.85 -6.74 -14.93
CA LEU A 621 11.27 -5.44 -14.69
C LEU A 621 10.93 -5.23 -13.21
N ASP A 622 10.38 -6.26 -12.55
CA ASP A 622 10.05 -6.24 -11.14
C ASP A 622 11.28 -6.11 -10.22
N GLU A 623 12.44 -6.62 -10.58
CA GLU A 623 13.70 -6.50 -9.84
C GLU A 623 14.46 -5.19 -10.10
N MET A 624 14.07 -4.44 -11.13
CA MET A 624 14.74 -3.20 -11.55
C MET A 624 14.89 -2.16 -10.44
N HIS A 625 13.94 -2.09 -9.51
CA HIS A 625 14.00 -1.14 -8.38
C HIS A 625 15.17 -1.39 -7.43
N ARG A 626 15.79 -2.57 -7.48
CA ARG A 626 16.97 -2.95 -6.68
C ARG A 626 18.28 -2.59 -7.36
N ILE A 627 18.26 -2.11 -8.60
CA ILE A 627 19.44 -1.85 -9.41
C ILE A 627 19.72 -0.36 -9.50
N TYR A 628 21.00 -0.01 -9.48
CA TYR A 628 21.51 1.34 -9.62
C TYR A 628 22.45 1.39 -10.83
N ALA A 629 22.32 2.44 -11.63
CA ALA A 629 23.30 2.81 -12.64
C ALA A 629 24.33 3.74 -11.99
N VAL A 630 25.61 3.36 -12.03
CA VAL A 630 26.70 4.11 -11.41
C VAL A 630 27.75 4.43 -12.47
N CYS A 631 28.24 5.67 -12.46
CA CYS A 631 29.37 6.10 -13.26
C CYS A 631 30.35 6.92 -12.42
N VAL A 632 31.65 6.62 -12.59
CA VAL A 632 32.76 7.33 -11.99
C VAL A 632 33.63 7.86 -13.12
N SER A 633 33.76 9.18 -13.23
CA SER A 633 34.43 9.81 -14.36
C SER A 633 35.33 10.95 -13.91
N GLN A 634 36.45 11.16 -14.61
CA GLN A 634 37.40 12.23 -14.30
C GLN A 634 36.91 13.57 -14.88
N GLY A 635 36.95 14.60 -14.04
CA GLY A 635 36.86 16.00 -14.46
C GLY A 635 35.45 16.59 -14.42
N ARG A 636 35.37 17.90 -14.17
CA ARG A 636 34.10 18.68 -14.08
C ARG A 636 33.33 18.79 -15.40
N SER A 637 33.86 18.26 -16.51
CA SER A 637 33.27 18.35 -17.85
C SER A 637 32.64 17.05 -18.35
N SER A 638 32.77 15.93 -17.61
CA SER A 638 32.06 14.70 -17.98
C SER A 638 30.59 14.83 -17.59
N SER A 639 29.72 14.44 -18.51
CA SER A 639 28.27 14.41 -18.31
C SER A 639 27.76 13.06 -18.77
N PRO A 640 28.00 11.99 -18.00
CA PRO A 640 27.53 10.68 -18.38
C PRO A 640 26.00 10.71 -18.48
N ARG A 641 25.47 10.01 -19.47
CA ARG A 641 24.04 9.92 -19.76
C ARG A 641 23.61 8.47 -19.75
N ILE A 642 22.32 8.25 -19.56
CA ILE A 642 21.72 6.95 -19.76
C ILE A 642 20.93 6.99 -21.05
N PHE A 643 20.95 5.90 -21.81
CA PHE A 643 20.09 5.70 -22.96
C PHE A 643 19.28 4.41 -22.77
N CYS A 644 17.96 4.54 -22.78
CA CYS A 644 17.02 3.43 -22.68
C CYS A 644 16.36 3.20 -24.03
N GLN A 645 16.33 1.97 -24.53
CA GLN A 645 15.78 1.64 -25.85
C GLN A 645 15.02 0.31 -25.82
N LEU A 646 13.82 0.28 -26.41
CA LEU A 646 13.09 -0.96 -26.62
C LEU A 646 13.72 -1.80 -27.75
N ILE A 647 13.93 -3.07 -27.47
CA ILE A 647 14.40 -4.11 -28.39
C ILE A 647 13.31 -5.19 -28.43
N ALA A 648 12.62 -5.30 -29.57
CA ALA A 648 11.57 -6.29 -29.77
C ALA A 648 11.56 -6.74 -31.23
N SER A 649 11.18 -8.00 -31.48
CA SER A 649 11.20 -8.59 -32.83
C SER A 649 10.08 -8.08 -33.74
N ASP A 650 8.95 -7.68 -33.14
CA ASP A 650 7.78 -7.09 -33.81
C ASP A 650 7.97 -5.59 -34.13
N VAL A 651 9.02 -4.96 -33.60
CA VAL A 651 9.41 -3.57 -33.85
C VAL A 651 10.56 -3.51 -34.87
N SER A 652 10.24 -3.55 -36.16
CA SER A 652 11.23 -3.48 -37.25
C SER A 652 11.28 -2.13 -37.98
N GLY A 653 12.49 -1.76 -38.44
CA GLY A 653 12.75 -0.87 -39.58
C GLY A 653 12.06 0.51 -39.61
N ARG A 654 12.76 1.54 -39.10
CA ARG A 654 12.49 3.02 -39.10
C ARG A 654 12.02 3.63 -37.78
N LEU A 655 11.36 2.88 -36.89
CA LEU A 655 11.01 3.34 -35.53
C LEU A 655 12.10 3.02 -34.49
N SER A 656 13.01 2.11 -34.84
CA SER A 656 13.93 1.46 -33.91
C SER A 656 15.09 2.36 -33.45
N GLY A 657 15.41 3.45 -34.13
CA GLY A 657 16.49 4.37 -33.76
C GLY A 657 15.95 5.73 -33.32
N SER A 658 16.04 6.05 -32.03
CA SER A 658 15.56 7.26 -31.33
C SER A 658 14.06 7.40 -31.03
N VAL A 659 13.14 6.72 -31.74
CA VAL A 659 11.69 6.94 -31.53
C VAL A 659 11.10 6.11 -30.38
N LEU A 660 11.65 4.93 -30.10
CA LEU A 660 11.21 4.02 -29.02
C LEU A 660 12.27 3.89 -27.92
N GLY A 661 12.78 5.03 -27.48
CA GLY A 661 13.77 5.14 -26.42
C GLY A 661 13.72 6.49 -25.73
N PHE A 662 14.48 6.63 -24.66
CA PHE A 662 14.56 7.88 -23.90
C PHE A 662 15.89 8.02 -23.17
N GLU A 663 16.28 9.26 -22.88
CA GLU A 663 17.53 9.60 -22.18
C GLU A 663 17.19 10.20 -20.80
N PRO A 664 17.32 9.45 -19.69
CA PRO A 664 17.31 10.02 -18.37
C PRO A 664 18.68 10.62 -18.01
N ASP A 665 18.65 11.68 -17.19
CA ASP A 665 19.87 12.25 -16.62
C ASP A 665 20.48 11.29 -15.60
N LEU A 666 21.81 11.20 -15.56
CA LEU A 666 22.55 10.48 -14.51
C LEU A 666 23.12 11.53 -13.54
N PRO A 667 22.47 11.79 -12.39
CA PRO A 667 22.81 12.92 -11.54
C PRO A 667 24.12 12.70 -10.79
N MET A 668 24.92 13.76 -10.72
CA MET A 668 26.14 13.78 -9.91
C MET A 668 25.77 13.85 -8.42
N LYS A 669 26.20 12.87 -7.63
CA LYS A 669 25.96 12.83 -6.18
C LYS A 669 27.14 13.39 -5.37
N SER A 670 28.35 13.21 -5.88
CA SER A 670 29.56 13.87 -5.37
C SER A 670 30.50 14.15 -6.55
N GLU A 671 31.51 15.00 -6.35
CA GLU A 671 32.45 15.34 -7.42
C GLU A 671 33.08 14.07 -8.02
N GLY A 672 32.83 13.82 -9.31
CA GLY A 672 33.33 12.64 -10.04
C GLY A 672 32.50 11.36 -9.89
N TYR A 673 31.39 11.37 -9.15
CA TYR A 673 30.52 10.22 -8.92
C TYR A 673 29.06 10.51 -9.26
N PHE A 674 28.51 9.68 -10.14
CA PHE A 674 27.15 9.79 -10.63
C PHE A 674 26.38 8.49 -10.38
N GLU A 675 25.15 8.61 -9.91
CA GLU A 675 24.34 7.46 -9.51
C GLU A 675 22.86 7.73 -9.75
N LEU A 676 22.19 6.78 -10.41
CA LEU A 676 20.74 6.78 -10.63
C LEU A 676 20.14 5.43 -10.18
N PRO A 677 19.26 5.42 -9.16
CA PRO A 677 18.42 4.25 -8.89
C PRO A 677 17.56 3.97 -10.13
N LEU A 678 17.61 2.75 -10.66
CA LEU A 678 16.78 2.38 -11.82
C LEU A 678 15.28 2.37 -11.50
N ALA A 679 14.92 2.30 -10.21
CA ALA A 679 13.58 2.61 -9.71
C ALA A 679 13.02 3.93 -10.29
N ASP A 680 13.88 4.94 -10.47
CA ASP A 680 13.49 6.26 -10.95
C ASP A 680 13.00 6.22 -12.40
N VAL A 681 13.46 5.27 -13.21
CA VAL A 681 13.06 5.16 -14.63
C VAL A 681 12.10 3.99 -14.89
N TYR A 682 11.65 3.30 -13.82
CA TYR A 682 10.78 2.12 -13.88
C TYR A 682 9.50 2.36 -14.70
N SER A 683 8.75 3.43 -14.41
CA SER A 683 7.48 3.73 -15.12
C SER A 683 7.68 3.89 -16.63
N ARG A 684 8.81 4.47 -17.05
CA ARG A 684 9.14 4.70 -18.47
C ARG A 684 9.54 3.42 -19.17
N VAL A 685 10.38 2.61 -18.53
CA VAL A 685 10.75 1.29 -19.03
C VAL A 685 9.51 0.40 -19.15
N LYS A 686 8.63 0.42 -18.15
CA LYS A 686 7.35 -0.28 -18.19
C LYS A 686 6.46 0.20 -19.36
N ALA A 687 6.43 1.51 -19.62
CA ALA A 687 5.67 2.06 -20.73
C ALA A 687 6.23 1.62 -22.11
N LEU A 688 7.56 1.44 -22.24
CA LEU A 688 8.17 0.94 -23.47
C LEU A 688 7.68 -0.46 -23.84
N PHE A 689 7.52 -1.37 -22.86
CA PHE A 689 6.95 -2.70 -23.12
C PHE A 689 5.52 -2.65 -23.68
N GLY A 690 4.76 -1.60 -23.39
CA GLY A 690 3.42 -1.41 -23.95
C GLY A 690 3.38 -1.17 -25.47
N TYR A 691 4.52 -0.91 -26.11
CA TYR A 691 4.63 -0.74 -27.56
C TYR A 691 4.90 -2.04 -28.32
N SER A 692 5.05 -3.16 -27.60
CA SER A 692 5.40 -4.47 -28.14
C SER A 692 4.38 -5.51 -27.68
N ALA A 693 4.03 -6.44 -28.56
CA ALA A 693 3.33 -7.67 -28.21
C ALA A 693 4.30 -8.85 -28.04
N ASP A 694 5.57 -8.68 -28.43
CA ASP A 694 6.65 -9.63 -28.19
C ASP A 694 6.88 -9.81 -26.67
N LEU A 695 6.67 -11.04 -26.18
CA LEU A 695 6.87 -11.40 -24.76
C LEU A 695 8.35 -11.44 -24.38
N ASP A 696 9.23 -11.61 -25.37
CA ASP A 696 10.68 -11.62 -25.22
C ASP A 696 11.29 -10.23 -25.47
N ALA A 697 10.44 -9.20 -25.56
CA ALA A 697 10.90 -7.82 -25.63
C ALA A 697 11.80 -7.49 -24.43
N ALA A 698 12.82 -6.68 -24.70
CA ALA A 698 13.74 -6.17 -23.70
C ALA A 698 13.92 -4.66 -23.85
N VAL A 699 14.10 -3.95 -22.75
CA VAL A 699 14.58 -2.57 -22.77
C VAL A 699 16.05 -2.56 -22.43
N ARG A 700 16.88 -2.18 -23.41
CA ARG A 700 18.31 -1.98 -23.20
C ARG A 700 18.56 -0.64 -22.52
N ILE A 701 19.32 -0.65 -21.43
CA ILE A 701 19.78 0.52 -20.70
C ILE A 701 21.30 0.59 -20.86
N GLU A 702 21.80 1.69 -21.43
CA GLU A 702 23.23 1.91 -21.67
C GLU A 702 23.70 3.15 -20.91
N ILE A 703 24.84 3.07 -20.23
CA ILE A 703 25.52 4.24 -19.65
C ILE A 703 26.54 4.72 -20.67
N ILE A 704 26.44 5.98 -21.08
CA ILE A 704 27.25 6.59 -22.13
C ILE A 704 28.02 7.76 -21.51
N ASP A 705 29.34 7.79 -21.67
CA ASP A 705 30.17 8.96 -21.34
C ASP A 705 31.01 9.32 -22.57
N ASN A 706 31.17 10.61 -22.85
CA ASN A 706 31.89 11.11 -24.04
C ASN A 706 31.47 10.45 -25.38
N ALA A 707 30.18 10.15 -25.55
CA ALA A 707 29.59 9.48 -26.72
C ALA A 707 30.01 8.01 -26.95
N GLU A 708 30.66 7.36 -25.97
CA GLU A 708 30.94 5.93 -25.99
C GLU A 708 30.10 5.18 -24.94
N PRO A 709 29.45 4.05 -25.31
CA PRO A 709 28.75 3.21 -24.34
C PRO A 709 29.76 2.49 -23.46
N LEU A 710 29.72 2.79 -22.16
CA LEU A 710 30.62 2.21 -21.16
C LEU A 710 30.13 0.84 -20.67
N THR A 711 28.81 0.70 -20.47
CA THR A 711 28.19 -0.56 -20.02
C THR A 711 26.72 -0.61 -20.42
N ARG A 712 26.13 -1.81 -20.40
CA ARG A 712 24.72 -2.04 -20.73
C ARG A 712 24.06 -3.10 -19.87
N LEU A 713 22.76 -2.95 -19.68
CA LEU A 713 21.86 -3.88 -19.01
C LEU A 713 20.62 -4.09 -19.86
N GLN A 714 20.10 -5.31 -19.93
CA GLN A 714 18.80 -5.56 -20.53
C GLN A 714 17.75 -5.74 -19.43
N VAL A 715 16.67 -4.97 -19.49
CA VAL A 715 15.49 -5.21 -18.65
C VAL A 715 14.51 -6.05 -19.45
N VAL A 716 14.07 -7.17 -18.91
CA VAL A 716 13.06 -8.05 -19.53
C VAL A 716 11.74 -7.97 -18.77
N GLN A 717 10.62 -8.24 -19.44
CA GLN A 717 9.31 -8.15 -18.79
C GLN A 717 9.10 -9.22 -17.71
N PHE A 718 9.68 -10.40 -17.89
CA PHE A 718 9.51 -11.55 -17.01
C PHE A 718 10.85 -12.18 -16.63
N VAL A 719 10.93 -12.74 -15.42
CA VAL A 719 12.11 -13.46 -14.89
C VAL A 719 12.41 -14.76 -15.68
N SER A 720 11.47 -15.22 -16.49
CA SER A 720 11.55 -16.49 -17.20
C SER A 720 11.20 -16.33 -18.67
N GLU A 721 11.97 -17.00 -19.52
CA GLU A 721 11.76 -17.14 -20.95
C GLU A 721 11.25 -18.57 -21.25
N LEU A 722 10.24 -18.68 -22.12
CA LEU A 722 9.70 -19.95 -22.57
C LEU A 722 10.14 -20.20 -24.01
N ALA A 723 11.19 -20.99 -24.19
CA ALA A 723 11.70 -21.32 -25.51
C ALA A 723 11.04 -22.59 -26.04
N PHE A 724 10.25 -22.49 -27.11
CA PHE A 724 9.73 -23.67 -27.80
C PHE A 724 10.81 -24.27 -28.71
N ASP A 725 11.16 -25.54 -28.49
CA ASP A 725 12.03 -26.31 -29.38
C ASP A 725 11.17 -27.03 -30.43
N PRO A 726 11.20 -26.60 -31.71
CA PRO A 726 10.39 -27.20 -32.77
C PRO A 726 10.80 -28.63 -33.10
N SER A 727 12.01 -29.04 -32.72
CA SER A 727 12.55 -30.38 -33.02
C SER A 727 12.12 -31.43 -32.00
N SER A 728 11.90 -31.04 -30.74
CA SER A 728 11.39 -31.92 -29.68
C SER A 728 9.92 -31.67 -29.32
N CYS A 729 9.30 -30.59 -29.84
CA CYS A 729 7.99 -30.10 -29.41
C CYS A 729 7.91 -29.80 -27.91
N GLU A 730 9.03 -29.42 -27.30
CA GLU A 730 9.11 -29.12 -25.87
C GLU A 730 9.19 -27.61 -25.65
N ILE A 731 8.54 -27.14 -24.58
CA ILE A 731 8.77 -25.79 -24.07
C ILE A 731 9.85 -25.89 -22.99
N ARG A 732 10.94 -25.17 -23.18
CA ARG A 732 12.03 -25.06 -22.21
C ARG A 732 11.82 -23.81 -21.38
N HIS A 733 11.76 -23.99 -20.06
CA HIS A 733 11.77 -22.89 -19.10
C HIS A 733 13.22 -22.47 -18.84
N MET A 734 13.57 -21.26 -19.27
CA MET A 734 14.87 -20.66 -19.02
C MET A 734 14.70 -19.52 -18.02
N THR A 735 15.33 -19.63 -16.85
CA THR A 735 15.38 -18.53 -15.88
C THR A 735 16.55 -17.61 -16.19
N THR A 736 16.48 -16.36 -15.75
CA THR A 736 17.57 -15.36 -15.84
C THR A 736 18.89 -15.83 -15.20
N GLU A 737 18.87 -16.85 -14.34
CA GLU A 737 20.07 -17.48 -13.75
C GLU A 737 20.75 -18.54 -14.65
N GLN A 738 20.36 -18.70 -15.91
CA GLN A 738 20.93 -19.67 -16.86
C GLN A 738 20.98 -21.13 -16.36
N LYS A 739 20.15 -21.51 -15.38
CA LYS A 739 19.94 -22.91 -15.00
C LYS A 739 18.66 -23.42 -15.66
N PRO A 740 18.74 -24.35 -16.63
CA PRO A 740 17.54 -24.91 -17.24
C PRO A 740 16.77 -25.73 -16.20
N HIS A 741 15.57 -25.26 -15.87
CA HIS A 741 14.60 -26.09 -15.15
C HIS A 741 13.86 -26.93 -16.19
N HIS A 742 14.12 -28.25 -16.17
CA HIS A 742 13.40 -29.20 -17.02
C HIS A 742 12.04 -29.53 -16.38
N GLU A 743 11.10 -28.60 -16.42
CA GLU A 743 9.70 -28.94 -16.18
C GLU A 743 9.01 -29.27 -17.50
N ARG A 744 8.42 -30.46 -17.56
CA ARG A 744 7.67 -30.94 -18.72
C ARG A 744 6.23 -30.48 -18.57
N VAL A 745 5.82 -29.50 -19.37
CA VAL A 745 4.43 -29.01 -19.42
C VAL A 745 3.78 -29.50 -20.70
N ASP A 746 2.77 -30.38 -20.59
CA ASP A 746 1.95 -30.79 -21.74
C ASP A 746 1.04 -29.63 -22.15
N VAL A 747 1.41 -28.89 -23.19
CA VAL A 747 0.60 -27.79 -23.72
C VAL A 747 -0.31 -28.29 -24.84
N ARG A 748 -1.63 -28.16 -24.67
CA ARG A 748 -2.60 -28.29 -25.76
C ARG A 748 -2.86 -26.92 -26.37
N LEU A 749 -2.57 -26.77 -27.66
CA LEU A 749 -3.01 -25.61 -28.44
C LEU A 749 -4.52 -25.72 -28.68
N ILE A 750 -5.28 -24.78 -28.13
CA ILE A 750 -6.73 -24.69 -28.37
C ILE A 750 -6.96 -23.53 -29.34
N SER A 751 -7.49 -23.81 -30.53
CA SER A 751 -7.92 -22.77 -31.46
C SER A 751 -9.16 -22.07 -30.91
N PHE A 752 -9.12 -20.73 -30.81
CA PHE A 752 -10.30 -19.90 -30.47
C PHE A 752 -11.45 -20.02 -31.49
N GLY A 753 -11.23 -20.69 -32.64
CA GLY A 753 -12.24 -21.00 -33.65
C GLY A 753 -12.98 -22.33 -33.46
N GLY A 754 -12.73 -23.09 -32.39
CA GLY A 754 -13.46 -24.34 -32.12
C GLY A 754 -13.08 -25.48 -33.06
N GLY A 755 -11.80 -25.85 -33.06
CA GLY A 755 -11.32 -27.09 -33.67
C GLY A 755 -9.95 -27.45 -33.08
N ASP A 756 -9.77 -28.70 -32.67
CA ASP A 756 -8.45 -29.21 -32.29
C ASP A 756 -7.52 -29.13 -33.51
N LEU A 757 -6.40 -28.40 -33.36
CA LEU A 757 -5.29 -28.49 -34.29
C LEU A 757 -4.47 -29.75 -33.93
N PRO A 758 -3.98 -30.52 -34.92
CA PRO A 758 -3.21 -31.73 -34.67
C PRO A 758 -1.89 -31.48 -33.95
#